data_AF-A0A6J1LQ78-F1
#
_entry.id   AF-A0A6J1LQ78-F1
#
_cell.length_a   1.000
_cell.length_b   1.000
_cell.length_c   1.000
_cell.angle_alpha   90.00
_cell.angle_beta   90.00
_cell.angle_gamma   90.00
#
_symmetry.space_group_name_H-M   'P 1'
#
loop_
_entity.id
_entity.type
_entity.pdbx_description
1 polymer ?
#
loop_
_entity_poly.entity_id
_entity_poly.type
_entity_poly.pdbx_seq_one_letter_code
_entity_poly.pdbx_strand_id
1 'polypeptide(L)'
;MLDFVVIFTKGGVVLWNSNESGKNYASCINSLIRGVILEERNTESKYFEEDHLAVQFKLDNELDVVYAAVFQKVIKLNYLDNFLADMQSAFQEKFSGIAAQERLAIDYEFEQEFRMVLSAAEEASAKQGKAPKAMRSYNESQKSKKTVASMMHDDKKATNTTEKRVNIQESPPASKSQPASPPRTNEDIIQENRRKLREKLTPTKKAAVDVKPTKQSATDREKEKAGKKPRVWDLGGNSKDAVLLDRSKDAPEDVQLQSINNELVGTMQGRIRDLDVESDSDGADSEASDDSEQEEKQQQQQHQRRTQQQQRNQRKAKSGGLLSYFKGIVGAKTMTLNDLQPALEKMRDHLISKNVASEIAAKLCDSVATSLDGKQMGTFDSIANMVKEALTQSLVRILSPKRRIDIIRDALESKRNGRPYTIIFCGVNGVGKSTNLAKICFWLIENDFNVLIAACDTFRAGAVEQLRTHTRHLNALHPAEKHKQRTMVQLYEKGYGKDAAGIAMEAIKYAHDTKVDVVLVDTAGRMQDNEPLMRSLSKLIKVNNPDLVLFVGEALVGNEAVDQLVKFNQSLADYSSNENPHIIDGIVLTKFDTIDDKVGAAISMTYITGQPIVFVGTGQTYADLKAINVNAVVNSLMK
;
A
#
# COMPACT_ATOMS: atom_id res chain seq x y z
N MET A 1 14.59 -19.65 -34.55
CA MET A 1 13.41 -19.09 -35.25
C MET A 1 12.54 -18.37 -34.26
N LEU A 2 12.46 -17.06 -34.43
CA LEU A 2 11.41 -16.21 -33.87
C LEU A 2 10.16 -16.39 -34.75
N ASP A 3 8.98 -16.32 -34.15
CA ASP A 3 7.71 -16.49 -34.87
C ASP A 3 7.22 -15.15 -35.45
N PHE A 4 7.48 -14.03 -34.75
CA PHE A 4 7.11 -12.67 -35.17
C PHE A 4 7.88 -11.61 -34.39
N VAL A 5 8.21 -10.47 -35.01
CA VAL A 5 8.83 -9.31 -34.38
C VAL A 5 8.09 -8.05 -34.80
N VAL A 6 7.87 -7.14 -33.85
CA VAL A 6 7.15 -5.87 -34.07
C VAL A 6 7.84 -4.72 -33.34
N ILE A 7 7.86 -3.56 -33.99
CA ILE A 7 8.31 -2.28 -33.44
C ILE A 7 7.09 -1.36 -33.44
N PHE A 8 6.74 -0.81 -32.28
CA PHE A 8 5.57 0.05 -32.12
C PHE A 8 5.80 1.13 -31.06
N THR A 9 5.09 2.26 -31.15
CA THR A 9 5.17 3.34 -30.15
C THR A 9 4.51 2.92 -28.84
N LYS A 10 4.88 3.55 -27.71
CA LYS A 10 4.15 3.37 -26.44
C LYS A 10 2.65 3.74 -26.54
N GLY A 11 2.26 4.55 -27.52
CA GLY A 11 0.86 4.84 -27.86
C GLY A 11 0.13 3.73 -28.62
N GLY A 12 0.78 2.60 -28.92
CA GLY A 12 0.18 1.45 -29.60
C GLY A 12 0.19 1.53 -31.14
N VAL A 13 0.89 2.50 -31.74
CA VAL A 13 0.99 2.60 -33.20
C VAL A 13 2.16 1.74 -33.70
N VAL A 14 1.86 0.75 -34.55
CA VAL A 14 2.88 -0.10 -35.18
C VAL A 14 3.70 0.75 -36.17
N LEU A 15 5.02 0.74 -35.99
CA LEU A 15 5.98 1.38 -36.88
C LEU A 15 6.44 0.37 -37.95
N TRP A 16 6.82 -0.84 -37.54
CA TRP A 16 7.28 -1.91 -38.43
C TRP A 16 6.95 -3.29 -37.85
N ASN A 17 6.82 -4.31 -38.71
CA ASN A 17 6.67 -5.72 -38.30
C ASN A 17 7.25 -6.71 -39.32
N SER A 18 7.75 -7.86 -38.85
CA SER A 18 8.30 -8.94 -39.68
C SER A 18 7.19 -9.84 -40.23
N ASN A 19 6.55 -9.45 -41.33
CA ASN A 19 5.36 -10.17 -41.83
C ASN A 19 5.69 -11.37 -42.75
N GLU A 20 6.44 -12.36 -42.27
CA GLU A 20 6.82 -13.55 -43.06
C GLU A 20 5.79 -14.70 -43.00
N SER A 21 4.95 -14.78 -41.97
CA SER A 21 4.19 -16.01 -41.67
C SER A 21 2.66 -15.95 -41.89
N GLY A 22 2.08 -14.79 -42.19
CA GLY A 22 0.62 -14.63 -42.41
C GLY A 22 -0.28 -14.98 -41.21
N LYS A 23 0.31 -15.28 -40.04
CA LYS A 23 -0.38 -15.57 -38.78
C LYS A 23 -0.67 -14.27 -38.04
N ASN A 24 -1.87 -14.16 -37.46
CA ASN A 24 -2.28 -12.96 -36.75
C ASN A 24 -1.85 -13.01 -35.26
N TYR A 25 -0.76 -12.31 -34.93
CA TYR A 25 -0.27 -12.15 -33.55
C TYR A 25 -0.86 -10.94 -32.82
N ALA A 26 -1.79 -10.19 -33.44
CA ALA A 26 -2.32 -8.95 -32.87
C ALA A 26 -3.02 -9.16 -31.52
N SER A 27 -3.66 -10.31 -31.27
CA SER A 27 -4.22 -10.61 -29.94
C SER A 27 -3.14 -10.57 -28.86
N CYS A 28 -2.00 -11.21 -29.10
CA CYS A 28 -0.92 -11.32 -28.12
C CYS A 28 -0.19 -10.00 -27.89
N ILE A 29 0.03 -9.22 -28.97
CA ILE A 29 0.57 -7.86 -28.84
C ILE A 29 -0.42 -6.92 -28.12
N ASN A 30 -1.73 -7.06 -28.35
CA ASN A 30 -2.73 -6.29 -27.61
C ASN A 30 -2.78 -6.69 -26.12
N SER A 31 -2.62 -7.98 -25.79
CA SER A 31 -2.48 -8.46 -24.41
C SER A 31 -1.22 -7.92 -23.74
N LEU A 32 -0.07 -7.91 -24.42
CA LEU A 32 1.16 -7.27 -23.95
C LEU A 32 0.98 -5.76 -23.69
N ILE A 33 0.38 -5.04 -24.65
CA ILE A 33 0.12 -3.60 -24.54
C ILE A 33 -0.75 -3.32 -23.32
N ARG A 34 -1.82 -4.09 -23.12
CA ARG A 34 -2.71 -3.94 -21.97
C ARG A 34 -2.04 -4.31 -20.65
N GLY A 35 -1.42 -5.48 -20.56
CA GLY A 35 -0.92 -6.04 -19.30
C GLY A 35 0.42 -5.48 -18.82
N VAL A 36 1.24 -4.89 -19.71
CA VAL A 36 2.61 -4.47 -19.36
C VAL A 36 2.86 -3.00 -19.67
N ILE A 37 2.49 -2.51 -20.87
CA ILE A 37 2.84 -1.16 -21.33
C ILE A 37 1.86 -0.11 -20.78
N LEU A 38 0.56 -0.41 -20.79
CA LEU A 38 -0.47 0.46 -20.21
C LEU A 38 -0.54 0.34 -18.68
N GLU A 39 -0.02 -0.72 -18.09
CA GLU A 39 -0.08 -0.97 -16.65
C GLU A 39 1.20 -0.63 -15.88
N GLU A 40 2.37 -0.57 -16.52
CA GLU A 40 3.69 -0.32 -15.90
C GLU A 40 4.06 -1.25 -14.73
N ARG A 41 3.29 -2.31 -14.52
CA ARG A 41 3.61 -3.40 -13.59
C ARG A 41 4.56 -4.37 -14.29
N ASN A 42 5.56 -4.87 -13.57
CA ASN A 42 6.51 -5.88 -14.06
C ASN A 42 7.42 -5.47 -15.25
N THR A 43 7.83 -4.20 -15.35
CA THR A 43 8.92 -3.78 -16.26
C THR A 43 10.27 -4.48 -16.01
N GLU A 44 10.49 -5.05 -14.82
CA GLU A 44 11.66 -5.89 -14.50
C GLU A 44 11.66 -7.21 -15.29
N SER A 45 10.51 -7.86 -15.40
CA SER A 45 10.34 -9.01 -16.28
C SER A 45 10.04 -8.52 -17.69
N LYS A 46 11.11 -8.40 -18.50
CA LYS A 46 11.07 -8.11 -19.96
C LYS A 46 10.35 -9.18 -20.80
N TYR A 47 9.42 -9.93 -20.21
CA TYR A 47 8.94 -11.24 -20.63
C TYR A 47 7.47 -11.39 -20.23
N PHE A 48 6.63 -11.69 -21.20
CA PHE A 48 5.18 -11.89 -21.07
C PHE A 48 4.81 -13.25 -21.66
N GLU A 49 3.88 -13.98 -21.05
CA GLU A 49 3.44 -15.30 -21.53
C GLU A 49 1.92 -15.33 -21.75
N GLU A 50 1.50 -15.93 -22.87
CA GLU A 50 0.09 -16.14 -23.19
C GLU A 50 -0.06 -17.49 -23.93
N ASP A 51 -0.78 -18.42 -23.30
CA ASP A 51 -0.95 -19.80 -23.72
C ASP A 51 0.35 -20.54 -24.08
N HIS A 52 0.67 -20.61 -25.37
CA HIS A 52 1.77 -21.33 -25.99
C HIS A 52 2.86 -20.40 -26.55
N LEU A 53 2.62 -19.09 -26.50
CA LEU A 53 3.54 -18.06 -26.95
C LEU A 53 4.17 -17.34 -25.75
N ALA A 54 5.40 -16.91 -25.96
CA ALA A 54 6.12 -16.00 -25.08
C ALA A 54 6.53 -14.77 -25.88
N VAL A 55 6.53 -13.61 -25.24
CA VAL A 55 6.94 -12.34 -25.83
C VAL A 55 8.02 -11.73 -24.96
N GLN A 56 9.20 -11.52 -25.53
CA GLN A 56 10.27 -10.76 -24.90
C GLN A 56 10.33 -9.37 -25.53
N PHE A 57 10.45 -8.32 -24.71
CA PHE A 57 10.38 -6.94 -25.20
C PHE A 57 11.46 -6.04 -24.57
N LYS A 58 11.81 -4.98 -25.30
CA LYS A 58 12.71 -3.92 -24.86
C LYS A 58 12.05 -2.57 -25.09
N LEU A 59 12.11 -1.70 -24.08
CA LEU A 59 11.60 -0.34 -24.13
C LEU A 59 12.74 0.62 -24.50
N ASP A 60 12.41 1.64 -25.29
CA ASP A 60 13.25 2.78 -25.61
C ASP A 60 12.51 4.06 -25.25
N ASN A 61 12.99 4.76 -24.22
CA ASN A 61 12.35 5.96 -23.68
C ASN A 61 12.79 7.24 -24.39
N GLU A 62 13.91 7.21 -25.13
CA GLU A 62 14.34 8.37 -25.92
C GLU A 62 13.46 8.50 -27.18
N LEU A 63 13.06 7.36 -27.75
CA LEU A 63 12.17 7.33 -28.92
C LEU A 63 10.69 7.12 -28.58
N ASP A 64 10.36 6.73 -27.34
CA ASP A 64 9.05 6.20 -26.89
C ASP A 64 8.56 5.02 -27.77
N VAL A 65 9.48 4.11 -28.05
CA VAL A 65 9.31 2.91 -28.89
C VAL A 65 9.46 1.63 -28.07
N VAL A 66 8.78 0.58 -28.49
CA VAL A 66 8.83 -0.78 -27.94
C VAL A 66 9.21 -1.74 -29.04
N TYR A 67 10.24 -2.55 -28.77
CA TYR A 67 10.70 -3.65 -29.63
C TYR A 67 10.23 -4.95 -28.98
N ALA A 68 9.34 -5.70 -29.62
CA ALA A 68 8.79 -6.95 -29.08
C ALA A 68 9.01 -8.11 -30.04
N ALA A 69 9.45 -9.25 -29.49
CA ALA A 69 9.72 -10.48 -30.23
C ALA A 69 8.92 -11.64 -29.64
N VAL A 70 8.11 -12.29 -30.48
CA VAL A 70 7.20 -13.39 -30.16
C VAL A 70 7.82 -14.72 -30.59
N PHE A 71 7.73 -15.72 -29.72
CA PHE A 71 8.26 -17.06 -29.97
C PHE A 71 7.49 -18.13 -29.19
N GLN A 72 7.56 -19.38 -29.65
CA GLN A 72 6.98 -20.52 -28.92
C GLN A 72 7.66 -20.75 -27.57
N LYS A 73 6.85 -20.80 -26.49
CA LYS A 73 7.29 -20.96 -25.09
C LYS A 73 8.15 -22.22 -24.81
N VAL A 74 8.04 -23.24 -25.66
CA VAL A 74 8.85 -24.47 -25.58
C VAL A 74 10.34 -24.22 -25.91
N ILE A 75 10.66 -23.13 -26.61
CA ILE A 75 11.99 -22.83 -27.13
C ILE A 75 12.65 -21.73 -26.27
N LYS A 76 13.83 -22.01 -25.71
CA LYS A 76 14.64 -20.99 -25.02
C LYS A 76 15.64 -20.35 -25.97
N LEU A 77 15.39 -19.10 -26.34
CA LEU A 77 16.23 -18.31 -27.24
C LEU A 77 17.22 -17.44 -26.45
N ASN A 78 18.37 -18.02 -26.08
CA ASN A 78 19.39 -17.34 -25.26
C ASN A 78 20.02 -16.09 -25.92
N TYR A 79 19.78 -15.85 -27.21
CA TYR A 79 20.30 -14.70 -27.94
C TYR A 79 19.35 -13.48 -27.92
N LEU A 80 18.15 -13.62 -27.35
CA LEU A 80 17.06 -12.67 -27.57
C LEU A 80 17.27 -11.29 -26.93
N ASP A 81 17.91 -11.21 -25.76
CA ASP A 81 18.28 -9.92 -25.14
C ASP A 81 19.29 -9.14 -25.99
N ASN A 82 20.30 -9.82 -26.55
CA ASN A 82 21.30 -9.20 -27.42
C ASN A 82 20.67 -8.77 -28.74
N PHE A 83 19.87 -9.65 -29.36
CA PHE A 83 19.14 -9.36 -30.59
C PHE A 83 18.24 -8.13 -30.46
N LEU A 84 17.49 -7.99 -29.37
CA LEU A 84 16.66 -6.80 -29.13
C LEU A 84 17.50 -5.53 -28.88
N ALA A 85 18.72 -5.65 -28.36
CA ALA A 85 19.64 -4.52 -28.20
C ALA A 85 20.31 -4.10 -29.53
N ASP A 86 20.70 -5.07 -30.35
CA ASP A 86 21.25 -4.85 -31.69
C ASP A 86 20.18 -4.25 -32.62
N MET A 87 18.93 -4.75 -32.54
CA MET A 87 17.77 -4.17 -33.24
C MET A 87 17.52 -2.71 -32.85
N GLN A 88 17.51 -2.40 -31.55
CA GLN A 88 17.35 -1.02 -31.08
C GLN A 88 18.46 -0.13 -31.65
N SER A 89 19.71 -0.59 -31.61
CA SER A 89 20.86 0.17 -32.10
C SER A 89 20.76 0.44 -33.61
N ALA A 90 20.42 -0.57 -34.41
CA ALA A 90 20.23 -0.43 -35.85
C ALA A 90 19.03 0.47 -36.22
N PHE A 91 17.93 0.41 -35.45
CA PHE A 91 16.76 1.26 -35.67
C PHE A 91 17.07 2.73 -35.31
N GLN A 92 17.78 2.96 -34.20
CA GLN A 92 18.28 4.28 -33.82
C GLN A 92 19.24 4.85 -34.87
N GLU A 93 20.22 4.07 -35.36
CA GLU A 93 21.17 4.51 -36.38
C GLU A 93 20.45 4.95 -37.67
N LYS A 94 19.47 4.17 -38.14
CA LYS A 94 18.72 4.48 -39.37
C LYS A 94 17.72 5.63 -39.23
N PHE A 95 17.08 5.80 -38.06
CA PHE A 95 15.93 6.69 -37.90
C PHE A 95 16.09 7.83 -36.86
N SER A 96 17.28 8.00 -36.28
CA SER A 96 17.61 9.05 -35.28
C SER A 96 17.27 10.49 -35.70
N GLY A 97 17.26 10.79 -37.01
CA GLY A 97 16.95 12.12 -37.53
C GLY A 97 15.46 12.50 -37.53
N ILE A 98 14.53 11.58 -37.24
CA ILE A 98 13.09 11.83 -37.37
C ILE A 98 12.50 12.46 -36.09
N ALA A 99 11.97 13.67 -36.23
CA ALA A 99 11.28 14.40 -35.16
C ALA A 99 10.03 13.65 -34.70
N ALA A 100 9.76 13.63 -33.39
CA ALA A 100 8.70 12.82 -32.78
C ALA A 100 7.29 13.04 -33.37
N GLN A 101 7.02 14.22 -33.93
CA GLN A 101 5.74 14.58 -34.55
C GLN A 101 5.56 13.99 -35.96
N GLU A 102 6.64 13.66 -36.68
CA GLU A 102 6.60 13.12 -38.05
C GLU A 102 6.66 11.58 -38.09
N ARG A 103 7.00 10.94 -36.96
CA ARG A 103 7.13 9.47 -36.81
C ARG A 103 5.85 8.68 -37.14
N LEU A 104 4.68 9.32 -37.16
CA LEU A 104 3.41 8.67 -37.46
C LEU A 104 3.04 8.70 -38.95
N ALA A 105 3.82 9.39 -39.79
CA ALA A 105 3.53 9.64 -41.20
C ALA A 105 4.56 9.02 -42.17
N ILE A 106 5.53 8.26 -41.65
CA ILE A 106 6.65 7.69 -42.40
C ILE A 106 6.51 6.17 -42.47
N ASP A 107 6.78 5.61 -43.65
CA ASP A 107 6.84 4.16 -43.85
C ASP A 107 8.24 3.65 -43.44
N TYR A 108 8.29 2.75 -42.44
CA TYR A 108 9.54 2.30 -41.83
C TYR A 108 10.08 1.06 -42.54
N GLU A 109 10.78 1.26 -43.65
CA GLU A 109 11.51 0.18 -44.33
C GLU A 109 12.72 -0.26 -43.48
N PHE A 110 12.55 -1.30 -42.65
CA PHE A 110 13.58 -1.84 -41.74
C PHE A 110 13.91 -3.33 -41.98
N GLU A 111 13.35 -3.92 -43.04
CA GLU A 111 13.40 -5.35 -43.33
C GLU A 111 14.83 -5.86 -43.58
N GLN A 112 15.67 -5.07 -44.26
CA GLN A 112 17.05 -5.44 -44.59
C GLN A 112 17.94 -5.47 -43.34
N GLU A 113 17.84 -4.44 -42.50
CA GLU A 113 18.58 -4.35 -41.23
C GLU A 113 18.15 -5.44 -40.25
N PHE A 114 16.83 -5.68 -40.13
CA PHE A 114 16.28 -6.78 -39.35
C PHE A 114 16.89 -8.13 -39.75
N ARG A 115 16.95 -8.45 -41.05
CA ARG A 115 17.52 -9.72 -41.55
C ARG A 115 19.02 -9.84 -41.26
N MET A 116 19.77 -8.74 -41.36
CA MET A 116 21.20 -8.73 -41.00
C MET A 116 21.41 -9.00 -39.51
N VAL A 117 20.66 -8.30 -38.63
CA VAL A 117 20.73 -8.47 -37.18
C VAL A 117 20.29 -9.87 -36.74
N LEU A 118 19.21 -10.40 -37.34
CA LEU A 118 18.72 -11.76 -37.06
C LEU A 118 19.75 -12.83 -37.45
N SER A 119 20.31 -12.73 -38.66
CA SER A 119 21.34 -13.66 -39.13
C SER A 119 22.59 -13.63 -38.25
N ALA A 120 23.05 -12.44 -37.85
CA ALA A 120 24.18 -12.27 -36.95
C ALA A 120 23.92 -12.89 -35.56
N ALA A 121 22.72 -12.70 -35.00
CA ALA A 121 22.33 -13.28 -33.71
C ALA A 121 22.20 -14.81 -33.76
N GLU A 122 21.59 -15.37 -34.81
CA GLU A 122 21.50 -16.82 -35.01
C GLU A 122 22.89 -17.44 -35.25
N GLU A 123 23.76 -16.80 -36.02
CA GLU A 123 25.17 -17.22 -36.17
C GLU A 123 25.95 -17.17 -34.85
N ALA A 124 25.81 -16.10 -34.05
CA ALA A 124 26.47 -15.97 -32.76
C ALA A 124 26.01 -17.08 -31.79
N SER A 125 24.70 -17.35 -31.76
CA SER A 125 24.12 -18.46 -30.99
C SER A 125 24.63 -19.83 -31.48
N ALA A 126 24.71 -20.04 -32.79
CA ALA A 126 25.25 -21.28 -33.37
C ALA A 126 26.75 -21.48 -33.07
N LYS A 127 27.54 -20.40 -33.06
CA LYS A 127 28.95 -20.41 -32.66
C LYS A 127 29.11 -20.74 -31.17
N GLN A 128 28.28 -20.17 -30.30
CA GLN A 128 28.26 -20.53 -28.86
C GLN A 128 27.80 -21.97 -28.60
N GLY A 129 26.86 -22.49 -29.40
CA GLY A 129 26.41 -23.89 -29.31
C GLY A 129 27.42 -24.92 -29.84
N LYS A 130 28.28 -24.52 -30.79
CA LYS A 130 29.37 -25.35 -31.35
C LYS A 130 30.69 -25.24 -30.59
N ALA A 131 30.88 -24.21 -29.76
CA ALA A 131 32.03 -24.12 -28.89
C ALA A 131 32.00 -25.29 -27.88
N PRO A 132 33.06 -26.11 -27.78
CA PRO A 132 33.10 -27.15 -26.76
C PRO A 132 33.01 -26.48 -25.39
N LYS A 133 32.02 -26.88 -24.57
CA LYS A 133 31.93 -26.42 -23.17
C LYS A 133 33.24 -26.74 -22.48
N ALA A 134 34.05 -25.71 -22.23
CA ALA A 134 35.21 -25.83 -21.39
C ALA A 134 34.77 -26.46 -20.06
N MET A 135 35.43 -27.54 -19.65
CA MET A 135 35.16 -28.15 -18.36
C MET A 135 35.44 -27.09 -17.30
N ARG A 136 34.39 -26.69 -16.56
CA ARG A 136 34.47 -25.71 -15.49
C ARG A 136 35.62 -26.09 -14.56
N SER A 137 36.49 -25.13 -14.28
CA SER A 137 37.54 -25.34 -13.28
C SER A 137 36.90 -25.68 -11.94
N TYR A 138 37.58 -26.49 -11.11
CA TYR A 138 37.09 -26.86 -9.78
C TYR A 138 36.64 -25.63 -8.99
N ASN A 139 37.33 -24.49 -9.12
CA ASN A 139 37.03 -23.23 -8.42
C ASN A 139 35.77 -22.49 -8.92
N GLU A 140 35.23 -22.83 -10.10
CA GLU A 140 34.04 -22.19 -10.69
C GLU A 140 32.74 -22.93 -10.36
N SER A 141 32.83 -24.13 -9.79
CA SER A 141 31.68 -24.93 -9.40
C SER A 141 30.99 -24.38 -8.16
N GLN A 142 29.66 -24.26 -8.17
CA GLN A 142 28.90 -23.86 -6.98
C GLN A 142 29.05 -24.85 -5.80
N LYS A 143 29.48 -26.10 -6.05
CA LYS A 143 29.82 -27.04 -4.97
C LYS A 143 31.13 -26.66 -4.27
N SER A 144 32.17 -26.27 -4.99
CA SER A 144 33.45 -25.90 -4.37
C SER A 144 33.35 -24.56 -3.64
N LYS A 145 32.54 -23.61 -4.13
CA LYS A 145 32.24 -22.36 -3.39
C LYS A 145 31.67 -22.64 -2.00
N LYS A 146 30.81 -23.65 -1.84
CA LYS A 146 30.33 -24.09 -0.51
C LYS A 146 31.44 -24.71 0.33
N THR A 147 32.30 -25.56 -0.25
CA THR A 147 33.44 -26.17 0.46
C THR A 147 34.46 -25.11 0.92
N VAL A 148 34.80 -24.15 0.07
CA VAL A 148 35.73 -23.05 0.39
C VAL A 148 35.11 -22.12 1.43
N ALA A 149 33.84 -21.74 1.29
CA ALA A 149 33.14 -20.96 2.32
C ALA A 149 33.04 -21.70 3.66
N SER A 150 32.97 -23.03 3.68
CA SER A 150 33.03 -23.81 4.93
C SER A 150 34.44 -23.97 5.53
N MET A 151 35.50 -23.61 4.79
CA MET A 151 36.88 -23.59 5.27
C MET A 151 37.36 -22.17 5.65
N MET A 152 36.70 -21.13 5.14
CA MET A 152 36.98 -19.73 5.50
C MET A 152 36.23 -19.34 6.77
N HIS A 153 36.85 -19.53 7.93
CA HIS A 153 36.42 -18.84 9.15
C HIS A 153 36.72 -17.34 9.03
N ASP A 154 35.71 -16.50 9.22
CA ASP A 154 35.82 -15.03 9.18
C ASP A 154 36.59 -14.47 10.39
N ASP A 155 37.91 -14.33 10.23
CA ASP A 155 38.72 -13.39 11.02
C ASP A 155 38.75 -12.02 10.34
N LYS A 156 37.69 -11.22 10.53
CA LYS A 156 37.72 -9.73 10.48
C LYS A 156 36.41 -9.08 10.95
N LYS A 157 36.36 -8.74 12.24
CA LYS A 157 35.49 -7.64 12.71
C LYS A 157 36.11 -6.30 12.34
N ALA A 158 35.28 -5.35 11.89
CA ALA A 158 35.70 -4.00 11.57
C ALA A 158 36.15 -3.21 12.81
N THR A 159 37.17 -2.38 12.63
CA THR A 159 37.72 -1.46 13.65
C THR A 159 36.93 -0.16 13.73
N ASN A 160 36.58 0.26 14.95
CA ASN A 160 36.39 1.67 15.30
C ASN A 160 36.52 1.84 16.82
N THR A 161 37.70 2.23 17.29
CA THR A 161 37.94 2.56 18.70
C THR A 161 38.95 3.70 18.80
N THR A 162 38.49 4.83 19.33
CA THR A 162 39.31 5.97 19.73
C THR A 162 40.08 5.69 21.03
N GLU A 163 41.20 6.38 21.22
CA GLU A 163 42.23 6.06 22.21
C GLU A 163 41.83 6.32 23.68
N LYS A 164 42.37 5.52 24.62
CA LYS A 164 43.29 6.06 25.66
C LYS A 164 44.02 4.99 26.52
N ARG A 165 45.35 5.07 26.44
CA ARG A 165 46.45 4.74 27.38
C ARG A 165 46.26 3.75 28.55
N VAL A 166 47.24 2.85 28.61
CA VAL A 166 47.65 1.98 29.73
C VAL A 166 48.21 2.80 30.90
N ASN A 167 48.04 2.31 32.14
CA ASN A 167 48.89 2.67 33.28
C ASN A 167 49.40 1.39 33.97
N ILE A 168 50.69 1.35 34.30
CA ILE A 168 51.36 0.21 34.94
C ILE A 168 51.72 0.62 36.37
N GLN A 169 51.46 -0.22 37.36
CA GLN A 169 52.20 -0.18 38.63
C GLN A 169 52.32 -1.57 39.27
N GLU A 170 53.42 -1.77 39.99
CA GLU A 170 54.00 -3.08 40.34
C GLU A 170 53.38 -3.73 41.59
N SER A 171 53.71 -5.02 41.78
CA SER A 171 53.90 -5.60 43.11
C SER A 171 55.07 -6.60 43.11
N PRO A 172 56.01 -6.58 44.09
CA PRO A 172 57.23 -7.41 44.07
C PRO A 172 57.02 -8.87 44.56
N PRO A 173 58.04 -9.76 44.45
CA PRO A 173 57.86 -11.21 44.53
C PRO A 173 58.11 -11.83 45.93
N ALA A 174 57.56 -13.04 46.14
CA ALA A 174 58.00 -13.97 47.18
C ALA A 174 57.93 -15.43 46.68
N SER A 175 58.66 -16.33 47.35
CA SER A 175 59.12 -17.63 46.79
C SER A 175 58.41 -18.88 47.35
N LYS A 176 58.67 -20.02 46.67
CA LYS A 176 58.56 -21.44 47.10
C LYS A 176 57.31 -22.26 46.70
N SER A 177 57.51 -23.10 45.68
CA SER A 177 57.23 -24.55 45.61
C SER A 177 55.96 -25.16 46.25
N GLN A 178 55.11 -25.82 45.45
CA GLN A 178 54.81 -27.28 45.47
C GLN A 178 53.77 -27.67 44.37
N PRO A 179 53.51 -28.98 44.09
CA PRO A 179 53.46 -29.44 42.68
C PRO A 179 52.07 -29.69 42.07
N ALA A 180 52.10 -30.12 40.80
CA ALA A 180 50.97 -30.31 39.89
C ALA A 180 49.90 -31.32 40.35
N SER A 181 48.66 -31.07 39.91
CA SER A 181 47.56 -32.06 39.89
C SER A 181 47.26 -32.50 38.44
N PRO A 182 46.81 -33.75 38.22
CA PRO A 182 46.74 -34.36 36.88
C PRO A 182 45.53 -33.86 36.04
N PRO A 183 45.55 -34.05 34.71
CA PRO A 183 44.46 -33.65 33.82
C PRO A 183 43.16 -34.39 34.14
N ARG A 184 42.04 -33.66 34.23
CA ARG A 184 40.70 -34.22 34.47
C ARG A 184 40.21 -35.00 33.26
N THR A 185 39.51 -36.11 33.50
CA THR A 185 38.92 -36.94 32.45
C THR A 185 37.58 -36.39 31.97
N ASN A 186 37.13 -36.83 30.79
CA ASN A 186 35.90 -36.32 30.16
C ASN A 186 34.62 -36.56 31.00
N GLU A 187 34.61 -37.52 31.92
CA GLU A 187 33.43 -37.83 32.75
C GLU A 187 33.13 -36.74 33.78
N ASP A 188 34.14 -36.11 34.38
CA ASP A 188 33.96 -35.00 35.35
C ASP A 188 33.25 -33.80 34.69
N ILE A 189 33.63 -33.50 33.44
CA ILE A 189 33.04 -32.41 32.65
C ILE A 189 31.58 -32.71 32.30
N ILE A 190 31.24 -33.97 32.04
CA ILE A 190 29.87 -34.42 31.77
C ILE A 190 28.99 -34.33 33.03
N GLN A 191 29.52 -34.65 34.22
CA GLN A 191 28.79 -34.49 35.48
C GLN A 191 28.52 -33.03 35.83
N GLU A 192 29.52 -32.14 35.69
CA GLU A 192 29.38 -30.70 35.92
C GLU A 192 28.28 -30.08 35.02
N ASN A 193 28.23 -30.49 33.75
CA ASN A 193 27.22 -30.02 32.80
C ASN A 193 25.82 -30.57 33.12
N ARG A 194 25.69 -31.83 33.57
CA ARG A 194 24.41 -32.37 34.06
C ARG A 194 23.92 -31.68 35.34
N ARG A 195 24.81 -31.23 36.23
CA ARG A 195 24.44 -30.47 37.44
C ARG A 195 23.83 -29.11 37.07
N LYS A 196 24.51 -28.35 36.20
CA LYS A 196 24.05 -27.04 35.70
C LYS A 196 22.73 -27.12 34.91
N LEU A 197 22.44 -28.26 34.27
CA LEU A 197 21.15 -28.50 33.61
C LEU A 197 20.02 -28.75 34.61
N ARG A 198 20.28 -29.48 35.72
CA ARG A 198 19.30 -29.71 36.79
C ARG A 198 18.93 -28.43 37.55
N GLU A 199 19.89 -27.53 37.79
CA GLU A 199 19.65 -26.22 38.43
C GLU A 199 18.75 -25.29 37.59
N LYS A 200 18.72 -25.47 36.27
CA LYS A 200 17.86 -24.69 35.35
C LYS A 200 16.44 -25.24 35.17
N LEU A 201 16.13 -26.43 35.69
CA LEU A 201 14.87 -27.15 35.43
C LEU A 201 13.93 -27.26 36.64
N THR A 202 14.25 -26.64 37.79
CA THR A 202 13.39 -26.64 38.98
C THR A 202 12.57 -25.34 39.10
N PRO A 203 11.23 -25.37 38.97
CA PRO A 203 10.39 -24.17 39.08
C PRO A 203 10.12 -23.79 40.54
N THR A 204 10.44 -22.55 40.91
CA THR A 204 10.22 -22.01 42.26
C THR A 204 8.78 -21.53 42.48
N LYS A 205 7.95 -22.37 43.11
CA LYS A 205 6.72 -21.91 43.78
C LYS A 205 7.09 -21.23 45.11
N LYS A 206 6.48 -20.07 45.41
CA LYS A 206 6.40 -19.53 46.78
C LYS A 206 4.97 -19.68 47.30
N ALA A 207 4.84 -20.18 48.53
CA ALA A 207 3.60 -20.25 49.29
C ALA A 207 3.84 -19.73 50.72
N ALA A 208 2.74 -19.38 51.40
CA ALA A 208 2.66 -18.64 52.67
C ALA A 208 3.29 -19.31 53.91
N VAL A 209 3.41 -18.54 55.01
CA VAL A 209 2.73 -18.76 56.33
C VAL A 209 3.16 -17.67 57.35
N ASP A 210 2.27 -17.35 58.31
CA ASP A 210 2.35 -16.31 59.36
C ASP A 210 3.19 -16.74 60.62
N VAL A 211 3.33 -16.02 61.75
CA VAL A 211 2.55 -14.91 62.36
C VAL A 211 3.37 -14.05 63.38
N LYS A 212 2.69 -13.06 63.97
CA LYS A 212 3.06 -12.09 65.06
C LYS A 212 3.48 -12.74 66.41
N PRO A 213 4.00 -12.03 67.47
CA PRO A 213 3.55 -10.68 67.93
C PRO A 213 4.52 -9.69 68.68
N THR A 214 4.06 -8.42 68.80
CA THR A 214 4.39 -7.38 69.83
C THR A 214 5.85 -6.86 69.96
N LYS A 215 6.15 -5.60 70.36
CA LYS A 215 5.40 -4.46 70.95
C LYS A 215 6.11 -3.11 70.64
N GLN A 216 5.42 -1.98 70.89
CA GLN A 216 5.84 -0.57 71.16
C GLN A 216 7.37 -0.28 71.26
N SER A 217 7.97 0.83 70.84
CA SER A 217 7.58 2.11 70.19
C SER A 217 8.90 2.88 69.83
N ALA A 218 9.01 4.11 69.29
CA ALA A 218 8.11 5.27 69.20
C ALA A 218 8.46 6.23 68.02
N THR A 219 8.27 7.55 68.23
CA THR A 219 8.47 8.73 67.37
C THR A 219 9.78 8.83 66.57
N ASP A 220 9.67 9.11 65.26
CA ASP A 220 10.27 10.34 64.70
C ASP A 220 9.55 10.84 63.43
N ARG A 221 9.75 12.12 63.08
CA ARG A 221 8.98 12.81 62.02
C ARG A 221 9.63 12.71 60.64
N GLU A 222 8.99 12.04 59.69
CA GLU A 222 9.26 12.23 58.25
C GLU A 222 8.00 12.55 57.43
N LYS A 223 8.19 13.35 56.38
CA LYS A 223 7.12 14.03 55.63
C LYS A 223 6.47 13.08 54.61
N GLU A 224 5.15 12.91 54.68
CA GLU A 224 4.39 12.28 53.60
C GLU A 224 4.56 13.07 52.30
N LYS A 225 5.09 12.42 51.26
CA LYS A 225 4.99 12.93 49.89
C LYS A 225 3.56 12.71 49.42
N ALA A 226 2.82 13.80 49.21
CA ALA A 226 1.47 13.74 48.66
C ALA A 226 1.47 12.95 47.34
N GLY A 227 0.75 11.82 47.34
CA GLY A 227 0.62 10.96 46.17
C GLY A 227 -0.07 11.69 45.02
N LYS A 228 0.32 11.39 43.78
CA LYS A 228 -0.33 11.92 42.57
C LYS A 228 -1.81 11.52 42.59
N LYS A 229 -2.72 12.48 42.72
CA LYS A 229 -4.15 12.24 42.47
C LYS A 229 -4.33 11.81 41.01
N PRO A 230 -5.11 10.75 40.71
CA PRO A 230 -5.43 10.40 39.33
C PRO A 230 -6.20 11.55 38.68
N ARG A 231 -5.91 11.83 37.41
CA ARG A 231 -6.64 12.84 36.62
C ARG A 231 -8.02 12.29 36.29
N VAL A 232 -9.04 12.81 36.95
CA VAL A 232 -10.44 12.59 36.56
C VAL A 232 -10.67 13.34 35.24
N TRP A 233 -11.34 12.69 34.29
CA TRP A 233 -11.83 13.33 33.07
C TRP A 233 -13.27 13.76 33.33
N ASP A 234 -13.66 14.96 32.90
CA ASP A 234 -14.99 15.52 33.20
C ASP A 234 -16.15 14.76 32.53
N LEU A 235 -15.83 13.85 31.59
CA LEU A 235 -16.76 12.92 30.92
C LEU A 235 -16.56 11.45 31.35
N GLY A 236 -15.84 11.20 32.45
CA GLY A 236 -15.63 9.86 33.01
C GLY A 236 -16.85 9.35 33.77
N GLY A 237 -17.66 8.49 33.15
CA GLY A 237 -18.80 7.83 33.79
C GLY A 237 -18.39 6.99 35.02
N ASN A 238 -19.29 6.93 36.00
CA ASN A 238 -19.11 6.21 37.26
C ASN A 238 -19.74 4.81 37.23
N SER A 239 -19.36 3.95 38.18
CA SER A 239 -19.89 2.57 38.31
C SER A 239 -21.42 2.45 38.48
N LYS A 240 -22.12 3.57 38.71
CA LYS A 240 -23.58 3.63 38.75
C LYS A 240 -24.22 3.73 37.36
N ASP A 241 -23.50 4.32 36.41
CA ASP A 241 -23.95 4.49 35.02
C ASP A 241 -23.95 3.15 34.28
N ALA A 242 -23.18 2.17 34.75
CA ALA A 242 -23.20 0.80 34.25
C ALA A 242 -24.60 0.14 34.31
N VAL A 243 -25.46 0.55 35.25
CA VAL A 243 -26.85 0.05 35.35
C VAL A 243 -27.76 0.74 34.32
N LEU A 244 -27.51 2.02 34.00
CA LEU A 244 -28.19 2.77 32.93
C LEU A 244 -27.73 2.36 31.52
N LEU A 245 -26.58 1.68 31.42
CA LEU A 245 -26.01 1.17 30.16
C LEU A 245 -26.31 -0.32 29.93
N ASP A 246 -26.93 -1.02 30.88
CA ASP A 246 -27.32 -2.44 30.73
C ASP A 246 -28.60 -2.59 29.88
N ARG A 247 -28.42 -2.66 28.56
CA ARG A 247 -29.50 -2.91 27.58
C ARG A 247 -29.77 -4.39 27.33
N SER A 248 -29.41 -5.28 28.27
CA SER A 248 -29.67 -6.72 28.11
C SER A 248 -31.14 -7.11 28.33
N LYS A 249 -31.97 -6.22 28.87
CA LYS A 249 -33.39 -6.47 29.22
C LYS A 249 -34.30 -5.24 29.06
N ASP A 250 -34.48 -4.77 27.83
CA ASP A 250 -35.55 -3.79 27.53
C ASP A 250 -36.88 -4.53 27.33
N ALA A 251 -37.92 -4.22 28.12
CA ALA A 251 -39.30 -4.63 27.88
C ALA A 251 -40.01 -3.64 26.92
N PRO A 252 -41.14 -4.00 26.28
CA PRO A 252 -41.74 -3.16 25.23
C PRO A 252 -42.33 -1.82 25.69
N GLU A 253 -42.53 -1.61 26.99
CA GLU A 253 -43.34 -0.49 27.52
C GLU A 253 -42.54 0.70 28.06
N ASP A 254 -41.21 0.60 28.22
CA ASP A 254 -40.37 1.69 28.75
C ASP A 254 -40.03 2.79 27.70
N VAL A 255 -40.97 3.08 26.79
CA VAL A 255 -40.86 4.15 25.79
C VAL A 255 -41.36 5.48 26.35
N GLN A 256 -40.70 5.99 27.39
CA GLN A 256 -40.69 7.43 27.61
C GLN A 256 -39.59 8.06 26.75
N LEU A 257 -40.01 8.76 25.69
CA LEU A 257 -39.12 9.62 24.89
C LEU A 257 -38.55 10.72 25.79
N GLN A 258 -37.38 10.46 26.38
CA GLN A 258 -36.47 11.54 26.73
C GLN A 258 -36.01 12.20 25.43
N SER A 259 -36.32 13.48 25.28
CA SER A 259 -35.98 14.26 24.10
C SER A 259 -34.46 14.36 23.94
N ILE A 260 -33.91 13.53 23.05
CA ILE A 260 -32.53 13.63 22.60
C ILE A 260 -32.38 14.98 21.88
N ASN A 261 -31.40 15.79 22.29
CA ASN A 261 -31.13 17.08 21.64
C ASN A 261 -30.66 16.85 20.19
N ASN A 262 -31.58 17.09 19.24
CA ASN A 262 -31.36 16.90 17.80
C ASN A 262 -30.59 18.05 17.13
N GLU A 263 -30.18 19.09 17.88
CA GLU A 263 -29.58 20.31 17.32
C GLU A 263 -28.27 20.07 16.54
N LEU A 264 -27.47 19.07 16.93
CA LEU A 264 -26.25 18.69 16.20
C LEU A 264 -26.49 17.76 14.99
N VAL A 265 -27.72 17.29 14.79
CA VAL A 265 -28.02 16.14 13.90
C VAL A 265 -28.75 16.59 12.62
N GLY A 266 -29.27 17.80 12.59
CA GLY A 266 -30.16 18.32 11.52
C GLY A 266 -29.52 18.74 10.19
N THR A 267 -28.19 18.64 10.03
CA THR A 267 -27.46 19.16 8.86
C THR A 267 -26.78 18.09 8.00
N MET A 268 -26.89 16.80 8.35
CA MET A 268 -26.29 15.70 7.60
C MET A 268 -27.01 15.47 6.26
N GLN A 269 -26.46 16.02 5.16
CA GLN A 269 -26.85 15.68 3.80
C GLN A 269 -26.04 14.47 3.31
N GLY A 270 -26.69 13.37 2.92
CA GLY A 270 -26.05 12.13 2.46
C GLY A 270 -25.37 12.15 1.09
N ARG A 271 -24.91 13.30 0.62
CA ARG A 271 -23.94 13.35 -0.48
C ARG A 271 -22.58 12.96 0.07
N ILE A 272 -21.97 11.91 -0.49
CA ILE A 272 -20.56 11.64 -0.27
C ILE A 272 -19.79 12.88 -0.71
N ARG A 273 -19.00 13.44 0.20
CA ARG A 273 -18.03 14.48 -0.13
C ARG A 273 -16.75 13.81 -0.61
N ASP A 274 -16.06 14.44 -1.55
CA ASP A 274 -14.72 14.03 -1.91
C ASP A 274 -13.77 14.23 -0.71
N LEU A 275 -12.74 13.39 -0.62
CA LEU A 275 -11.73 13.48 0.43
C LEU A 275 -10.86 14.72 0.24
N ASP A 276 -11.32 15.83 0.81
CA ASP A 276 -10.45 16.94 1.16
C ASP A 276 -9.48 16.45 2.23
N VAL A 277 -8.18 16.44 1.89
CA VAL A 277 -7.10 16.26 2.84
C VAL A 277 -6.68 17.67 3.23
N GLU A 278 -6.96 18.07 4.48
CA GLU A 278 -6.66 19.42 4.95
C GLU A 278 -5.18 19.69 4.81
N SER A 279 -4.84 20.62 3.90
CA SER A 279 -3.49 21.15 3.83
C SER A 279 -3.34 22.19 4.91
N ASP A 280 -2.48 21.94 5.90
CA ASP A 280 -1.98 23.02 6.75
C ASP A 280 -1.37 24.12 5.87
N SER A 281 -2.14 25.19 5.77
CA SER A 281 -1.86 26.51 5.21
C SER A 281 -2.76 27.45 6.02
N ASP A 282 -2.17 28.45 6.67
CA ASP A 282 -2.89 29.38 7.54
C ASP A 282 -4.15 29.94 6.85
N GLY A 283 -5.32 29.64 7.42
CA GLY A 283 -6.61 29.89 6.78
C GLY A 283 -7.78 29.61 7.72
N ALA A 284 -7.94 30.48 8.73
CA ALA A 284 -9.09 30.42 9.62
C ALA A 284 -10.32 31.02 8.94
N ASP A 285 -11.23 30.18 8.43
CA ASP A 285 -12.55 30.61 7.98
C ASP A 285 -13.58 30.49 9.11
N SER A 286 -13.80 31.61 9.82
CA SER A 286 -15.00 31.82 10.63
C SER A 286 -15.58 33.21 10.38
N GLU A 287 -16.61 33.23 9.53
CA GLU A 287 -17.64 34.27 9.36
C GLU A 287 -17.22 35.72 9.01
N ALA A 288 -18.08 36.35 8.20
CA ALA A 288 -17.85 37.65 7.62
C ALA A 288 -17.86 38.79 8.65
N SER A 289 -16.83 39.65 8.60
CA SER A 289 -16.99 41.07 8.93
C SER A 289 -16.10 41.94 8.03
N ASP A 290 -16.72 42.97 7.47
CA ASP A 290 -16.20 43.86 6.43
C ASP A 290 -15.51 45.09 7.06
N ASP A 291 -14.22 44.97 7.44
CA ASP A 291 -13.38 46.14 7.78
C ASP A 291 -11.85 45.85 7.80
N SER A 292 -11.22 45.57 6.64
CA SER A 292 -9.74 45.38 6.59
C SER A 292 -9.02 45.74 5.29
N GLU A 293 -9.65 46.42 4.32
CA GLU A 293 -9.00 46.81 3.04
C GLU A 293 -8.16 48.11 3.06
N GLN A 294 -8.05 48.82 4.20
CA GLN A 294 -7.41 50.14 4.25
C GLN A 294 -5.96 50.20 4.77
N GLU A 295 -5.46 49.18 5.48
CA GLU A 295 -4.11 49.25 6.09
C GLU A 295 -2.96 48.73 5.19
N GLU A 296 -3.19 47.72 4.34
CA GLU A 296 -2.12 47.15 3.49
C GLU A 296 -1.59 48.14 2.43
N LYS A 297 -2.46 49.03 1.91
CA LYS A 297 -2.10 50.01 0.88
C LYS A 297 -1.09 51.07 1.36
N GLN A 298 -0.90 51.25 2.67
CA GLN A 298 0.08 52.20 3.21
C GLN A 298 1.49 51.59 3.38
N GLN A 299 1.61 50.29 3.65
CA GLN A 299 2.92 49.66 3.90
C GLN A 299 3.72 49.43 2.62
N GLN A 300 3.05 49.08 1.50
CA GLN A 300 3.72 48.83 0.22
C GLN A 300 4.39 50.09 -0.38
N GLN A 301 3.87 51.30 -0.10
CA GLN A 301 4.47 52.55 -0.60
C GLN A 301 5.75 52.98 0.14
N GLN A 302 5.97 52.53 1.39
CA GLN A 302 7.20 52.86 2.11
C GLN A 302 8.39 51.97 1.70
N HIS A 303 8.16 50.71 1.34
CA HIS A 303 9.24 49.80 0.94
C HIS A 303 9.84 50.17 -0.42
N GLN A 304 9.02 50.56 -1.41
CA GLN A 304 9.49 50.97 -2.74
C GLN A 304 10.39 52.22 -2.72
N ARG A 305 10.25 53.09 -1.70
CA ARG A 305 11.07 54.31 -1.56
C ARG A 305 12.48 54.06 -0.97
N ARG A 306 12.72 52.93 -0.29
CA ARG A 306 14.06 52.63 0.27
C ARG A 306 15.01 51.98 -0.74
N THR A 307 14.50 51.21 -1.70
CA THR A 307 15.35 50.45 -2.64
C THR A 307 15.98 51.32 -3.75
N GLN A 308 15.39 52.47 -4.08
CA GLN A 308 15.89 53.35 -5.15
C GLN A 308 17.11 54.21 -4.77
N GLN A 309 17.54 54.24 -3.50
CA GLN A 309 18.59 55.14 -3.03
C GLN A 309 19.98 54.49 -2.83
N GLN A 310 20.13 53.18 -3.06
CA GLN A 310 21.43 52.48 -2.98
C GLN A 310 22.11 52.18 -4.34
N GLN A 311 21.46 52.46 -5.48
CA GLN A 311 22.07 52.28 -6.82
C GLN A 311 22.63 53.58 -7.41
N ARG A 312 23.43 54.34 -6.64
CA ARG A 312 24.08 55.54 -7.19
C ARG A 312 25.44 55.92 -6.60
N ASN A 313 26.35 54.93 -6.44
CA ASN A 313 27.79 55.17 -6.52
C ASN A 313 28.60 53.87 -6.66
N GLN A 314 29.03 53.56 -7.88
CA GLN A 314 30.37 53.05 -8.26
C GLN A 314 30.33 52.48 -9.69
N ARG A 315 30.79 53.29 -10.65
CA ARG A 315 31.23 52.81 -11.97
C ARG A 315 32.68 53.23 -12.16
N LYS A 316 33.61 52.27 -12.23
CA LYS A 316 34.66 52.22 -13.28
C LYS A 316 35.51 50.95 -13.20
N ALA A 317 35.91 50.48 -14.38
CA ALA A 317 36.96 49.50 -14.67
C ALA A 317 36.83 48.07 -14.09
N LYS A 318 36.24 47.17 -14.90
CA LYS A 318 37.04 46.29 -15.78
C LYS A 318 36.18 45.78 -16.96
N SER A 319 36.82 45.71 -18.12
CA SER A 319 36.24 45.26 -19.39
C SER A 319 36.74 43.85 -19.72
N GLY A 320 35.89 43.02 -20.33
CA GLY A 320 36.24 41.68 -20.83
C GLY A 320 36.01 40.55 -19.82
N GLY A 321 35.10 39.62 -20.12
CA GLY A 321 34.96 38.36 -19.38
C GLY A 321 33.58 37.67 -19.40
N LEU A 322 32.48 38.37 -19.69
CA LEU A 322 31.12 37.83 -19.49
C LEU A 322 30.49 37.10 -20.71
N LEU A 323 31.15 37.06 -21.87
CA LEU A 323 30.66 36.34 -23.06
C LEU A 323 31.22 34.91 -23.20
N SER A 324 32.02 34.43 -22.25
CA SER A 324 32.60 33.07 -22.29
C SER A 324 31.78 32.01 -21.54
N TYR A 325 30.80 32.41 -20.70
CA TYR A 325 29.94 31.48 -19.95
C TYR A 325 28.65 31.09 -20.69
N PHE A 326 28.26 31.82 -21.74
CA PHE A 326 27.06 31.55 -22.55
C PHE A 326 27.32 30.66 -23.78
N LYS A 327 28.46 29.95 -23.81
CA LYS A 327 28.85 29.09 -24.95
C LYS A 327 29.14 27.65 -24.55
N GLY A 328 28.27 27.08 -23.70
CA GLY A 328 28.42 25.71 -23.20
C GLY A 328 27.13 24.96 -22.83
N ILE A 329 25.94 25.57 -22.97
CA ILE A 329 24.65 24.93 -22.63
C ILE A 329 23.64 25.15 -23.78
N VAL A 330 23.93 24.53 -24.92
CA VAL A 330 22.93 24.17 -25.94
C VAL A 330 23.19 22.71 -26.27
N GLY A 331 22.79 21.85 -25.34
CA GLY A 331 22.84 20.40 -25.46
C GLY A 331 21.83 19.87 -24.45
N ALA A 332 20.77 19.24 -24.94
CA ALA A 332 19.85 18.52 -24.07
C ALA A 332 20.66 17.43 -23.37
N LYS A 333 20.85 17.54 -22.05
CA LYS A 333 21.57 16.50 -21.31
C LYS A 333 20.66 15.27 -21.27
N THR A 334 21.03 14.23 -21.99
CA THR A 334 20.41 12.90 -21.89
C THR A 334 20.58 12.41 -20.45
N MET A 335 19.47 12.02 -19.81
CA MET A 335 19.51 11.50 -18.44
C MET A 335 20.14 10.12 -18.39
N THR A 336 21.06 9.93 -17.43
CA THR A 336 21.63 8.63 -17.09
C THR A 336 21.17 8.23 -15.68
N LEU A 337 20.98 6.93 -15.43
CA LEU A 337 20.59 6.41 -14.10
C LEU A 337 21.41 7.01 -12.93
N ASN A 338 22.72 7.22 -13.12
CA ASN A 338 23.61 7.80 -12.11
C ASN A 338 23.25 9.24 -11.72
N ASP A 339 22.71 10.03 -12.65
CA ASP A 339 22.24 11.40 -12.38
C ASP A 339 20.92 11.43 -11.60
N LEU A 340 20.07 10.42 -11.79
CA LEU A 340 18.75 10.32 -11.18
C LEU A 340 18.81 9.81 -9.74
N GLN A 341 19.75 8.91 -9.44
CA GLN A 341 19.82 8.17 -8.16
C GLN A 341 19.72 9.06 -6.90
N PRO A 342 20.43 10.19 -6.76
CA PRO A 342 20.34 11.02 -5.55
C PRO A 342 18.98 11.71 -5.34
N ALA A 343 18.20 11.90 -6.40
CA ALA A 343 16.83 12.42 -6.33
C ALA A 343 15.84 11.30 -5.99
N LEU A 344 16.02 10.12 -6.59
CA LEU A 344 15.22 8.93 -6.34
C LEU A 344 15.35 8.43 -4.89
N GLU A 345 16.56 8.37 -4.34
CA GLU A 345 16.78 7.95 -2.94
C GLU A 345 16.06 8.86 -1.94
N LYS A 346 16.17 10.18 -2.11
CA LYS A 346 15.44 11.16 -1.29
C LYS A 346 13.93 10.98 -1.41
N MET A 347 13.44 10.72 -2.61
CA MET A 347 12.01 10.56 -2.87
C MET A 347 11.47 9.25 -2.29
N ARG A 348 12.23 8.14 -2.37
CA ARG A 348 11.92 6.87 -1.70
C ARG A 348 11.79 7.07 -0.20
N ASP A 349 12.75 7.75 0.41
CA ASP A 349 12.77 7.98 1.85
C ASP A 349 11.63 8.91 2.29
N HIS A 350 11.25 9.88 1.45
CA HIS A 350 10.05 10.71 1.63
C HIS A 350 8.75 9.88 1.60
N LEU A 351 8.57 9.01 0.59
CA LEU A 351 7.42 8.10 0.51
C LEU A 351 7.31 7.20 1.75
N ILE A 352 8.43 6.64 2.21
CA ILE A 352 8.48 5.82 3.43
C ILE A 352 8.08 6.66 4.66
N SER A 353 8.54 7.91 4.77
CA SER A 353 8.16 8.79 5.89
C SER A 353 6.65 9.09 5.94
N LYS A 354 5.98 9.09 4.77
CA LYS A 354 4.54 9.25 4.58
C LYS A 354 3.76 7.92 4.66
N ASN A 355 4.35 6.87 5.24
CA ASN A 355 3.74 5.55 5.48
C ASN A 355 3.46 4.72 4.20
N VAL A 356 4.20 4.94 3.10
CA VAL A 356 4.25 4.00 1.96
C VAL A 356 5.14 2.81 2.35
N ALA A 357 4.72 1.59 2.03
CA ALA A 357 5.51 0.40 2.33
C ALA A 357 6.88 0.43 1.60
N SER A 358 7.94 0.06 2.31
CA SER A 358 9.33 0.26 1.83
C SER A 358 9.63 -0.45 0.50
N GLU A 359 9.15 -1.68 0.33
CA GLU A 359 9.28 -2.44 -0.90
C GLU A 359 8.55 -1.77 -2.08
N ILE A 360 7.41 -1.12 -1.81
CA ILE A 360 6.62 -0.42 -2.83
C ILE A 360 7.31 0.90 -3.18
N ALA A 361 7.78 1.67 -2.19
CA ALA A 361 8.54 2.89 -2.43
C ALA A 361 9.79 2.63 -3.29
N ALA A 362 10.51 1.53 -3.05
CA ALA A 362 11.62 1.10 -3.90
C ALA A 362 11.15 0.81 -5.34
N LYS A 363 10.19 -0.10 -5.52
CA LYS A 363 9.64 -0.47 -6.85
C LYS A 363 9.09 0.74 -7.64
N LEU A 364 8.49 1.72 -6.97
CA LEU A 364 8.05 2.97 -7.60
C LEU A 364 9.23 3.81 -8.08
N CYS A 365 10.25 3.99 -7.26
CA CYS A 365 11.46 4.70 -7.65
C CYS A 365 12.21 3.98 -8.79
N ASP A 366 12.30 2.65 -8.78
CA ASP A 366 12.96 1.86 -9.83
C ASP A 366 12.18 1.92 -11.16
N SER A 367 10.84 1.93 -11.09
CA SER A 367 9.96 2.14 -12.26
C SER A 367 10.14 3.54 -12.85
N VAL A 368 10.20 4.58 -12.01
CA VAL A 368 10.44 5.97 -12.42
C VAL A 368 11.86 6.15 -12.98
N ALA A 369 12.87 5.52 -12.39
CA ALA A 369 14.24 5.52 -12.92
C ALA A 369 14.26 4.94 -14.34
N THR A 370 13.62 3.79 -14.52
CA THR A 370 13.50 3.09 -15.81
C THR A 370 12.70 3.90 -16.83
N SER A 371 11.74 4.76 -16.42
CA SER A 371 10.94 5.58 -17.34
C SER A 371 11.59 6.91 -17.73
N LEU A 372 12.59 7.36 -16.96
CA LEU A 372 13.33 8.61 -17.16
C LEU A 372 14.72 8.40 -17.78
N ASP A 373 15.31 7.22 -17.69
CA ASP A 373 16.59 6.89 -18.33
C ASP A 373 16.51 7.08 -19.86
N GLY A 374 17.46 7.82 -20.42
CA GLY A 374 17.47 8.21 -21.83
C GLY A 374 16.60 9.41 -22.21
N LYS A 375 15.72 9.93 -21.33
CA LYS A 375 14.90 11.10 -21.67
C LYS A 375 15.72 12.39 -21.71
N GLN A 376 15.37 13.26 -22.66
CA GLN A 376 15.96 14.59 -22.80
C GLN A 376 15.25 15.61 -21.89
N MET A 377 16.04 16.41 -21.19
CA MET A 377 15.54 17.41 -20.24
C MET A 377 15.16 18.73 -20.93
N GLY A 378 14.03 19.32 -20.53
CA GLY A 378 13.67 20.69 -20.92
C GLY A 378 14.66 21.71 -20.37
N THR A 379 14.92 22.79 -21.12
CA THR A 379 16.00 23.77 -20.84
C THR A 379 15.91 24.44 -19.46
N PHE A 380 14.76 24.37 -18.79
CA PHE A 380 14.49 25.02 -17.49
C PHE A 380 14.12 24.03 -16.38
N ASP A 381 14.09 22.73 -16.64
CA ASP A 381 13.70 21.72 -15.64
C ASP A 381 14.86 21.32 -14.74
N SER A 382 14.54 20.89 -13.52
CA SER A 382 15.49 20.27 -12.61
C SER A 382 15.25 18.76 -12.52
N ILE A 383 16.32 17.98 -12.32
CA ILE A 383 16.23 16.52 -12.10
C ILE A 383 15.22 16.20 -10.99
N ALA A 384 15.25 16.98 -9.90
CA ALA A 384 14.34 16.80 -8.76
C ALA A 384 12.86 17.03 -9.15
N ASN A 385 12.56 18.07 -9.93
CA ASN A 385 11.20 18.32 -10.40
C ASN A 385 10.72 17.24 -11.37
N MET A 386 11.58 16.81 -12.31
CA MET A 386 11.24 15.75 -13.28
C MET A 386 10.96 14.41 -12.58
N VAL A 387 11.80 14.02 -11.62
CA VAL A 387 11.55 12.82 -10.79
C VAL A 387 10.27 12.97 -9.96
N LYS A 388 10.02 14.16 -9.38
CA LYS A 388 8.81 14.46 -8.62
C LYS A 388 7.55 14.34 -9.49
N GLU A 389 7.57 14.89 -10.69
CA GLU A 389 6.44 14.87 -11.63
C GLU A 389 6.18 13.45 -12.15
N ALA A 390 7.21 12.74 -12.61
CA ALA A 390 7.08 11.35 -13.07
C ALA A 390 6.50 10.44 -11.98
N LEU A 391 6.99 10.58 -10.74
CA LEU A 391 6.43 9.83 -9.61
C LEU A 391 4.98 10.25 -9.28
N THR A 392 4.67 11.55 -9.34
CA THR A 392 3.29 12.06 -9.15
C THR A 392 2.34 11.40 -10.16
N GLN A 393 2.72 11.34 -11.43
CA GLN A 393 1.96 10.68 -12.50
C GLN A 393 1.80 9.17 -12.21
N SER A 394 2.86 8.47 -11.81
CA SER A 394 2.79 7.05 -11.41
C SER A 394 1.82 6.82 -10.24
N LEU A 395 1.87 7.67 -9.20
CA LEU A 395 1.00 7.56 -8.03
C LEU A 395 -0.48 7.79 -8.38
N VAL A 396 -0.79 8.78 -9.23
CA VAL A 396 -2.15 9.01 -9.75
C VAL A 396 -2.63 7.79 -10.54
N ARG A 397 -1.77 7.20 -11.38
CA ARG A 397 -2.09 5.99 -12.17
C ARG A 397 -2.41 4.78 -11.28
N ILE A 398 -1.73 4.63 -10.15
CA ILE A 398 -1.91 3.51 -9.20
C ILE A 398 -3.21 3.65 -8.39
N LEU A 399 -3.53 4.87 -7.93
CA LEU A 399 -4.76 5.15 -7.20
C LEU A 399 -5.99 5.21 -8.11
N SER A 400 -5.81 5.43 -9.41
CA SER A 400 -6.89 5.46 -10.39
C SER A 400 -7.47 4.05 -10.62
N PRO A 401 -8.77 3.81 -10.33
CA PRO A 401 -9.39 2.50 -10.51
C PRO A 401 -9.33 1.98 -11.96
N LYS A 402 -8.80 0.77 -12.17
CA LYS A 402 -8.98 0.03 -13.43
C LYS A 402 -10.46 -0.34 -13.66
N ARG A 403 -11.13 -0.80 -12.59
CA ARG A 403 -12.56 -1.10 -12.53
C ARG A 403 -13.24 -0.01 -11.72
N ARG A 404 -14.14 0.77 -12.34
CA ARG A 404 -15.04 1.65 -11.59
C ARG A 404 -16.07 0.79 -10.87
N ILE A 405 -16.27 1.05 -9.58
CA ILE A 405 -17.30 0.42 -8.76
C ILE A 405 -18.32 1.51 -8.45
N ASP A 406 -19.55 1.33 -8.92
CA ASP A 406 -20.65 2.29 -8.74
C ASP A 406 -21.80 1.56 -8.03
N ILE A 407 -21.72 1.54 -6.70
CA ILE A 407 -22.65 0.80 -5.84
C ILE A 407 -24.10 1.24 -6.07
N ILE A 408 -24.35 2.52 -6.36
CA ILE A 408 -25.71 3.03 -6.61
C ILE A 408 -26.26 2.47 -7.91
N ARG A 409 -25.46 2.51 -8.99
CA ARG A 409 -25.84 1.94 -10.28
C ARG A 409 -26.05 0.43 -10.20
N ASP A 410 -25.11 -0.28 -9.59
CA ASP A 410 -25.11 -1.75 -9.51
C ASP A 410 -26.26 -2.27 -8.62
N ALA A 411 -26.58 -1.54 -7.54
CA ALA A 411 -27.74 -1.82 -6.71
C ALA A 411 -29.06 -1.53 -7.44
N LEU A 412 -29.13 -0.44 -8.21
CA LEU A 412 -30.31 -0.13 -9.05
C LEU A 412 -30.54 -1.19 -10.14
N GLU A 413 -29.47 -1.73 -10.73
CA GLU A 413 -29.53 -2.83 -11.70
C GLU A 413 -30.00 -4.14 -11.05
N SER A 414 -29.47 -4.51 -9.88
CA SER A 414 -29.91 -5.68 -9.12
C SER A 414 -31.39 -5.59 -8.73
N LYS A 415 -31.83 -4.41 -8.26
CA LYS A 415 -33.23 -4.09 -7.95
C LYS A 415 -34.15 -4.26 -9.16
N ARG A 416 -33.74 -3.80 -10.36
CA ARG A 416 -34.47 -4.03 -11.62
C ARG A 416 -34.56 -5.51 -11.99
N ASN A 417 -33.52 -6.27 -11.69
CA ASN A 417 -33.46 -7.73 -11.86
C ASN A 417 -34.21 -8.50 -10.75
N GLY A 418 -34.89 -7.81 -9.82
CA GLY A 418 -35.76 -8.41 -8.80
C GLY A 418 -35.04 -9.06 -7.62
N ARG A 419 -33.71 -8.85 -7.49
CA ARG A 419 -32.85 -9.44 -6.45
C ARG A 419 -32.19 -8.35 -5.58
N PRO A 420 -31.86 -8.64 -4.31
CA PRO A 420 -31.05 -7.73 -3.51
C PRO A 420 -29.61 -7.63 -4.06
N TYR A 421 -29.00 -6.46 -3.87
CA TYR A 421 -27.55 -6.25 -4.04
C TYR A 421 -26.82 -6.62 -2.75
N THR A 422 -25.82 -7.49 -2.81
CA THR A 422 -25.19 -8.07 -1.60
C THR A 422 -23.74 -7.62 -1.44
N ILE A 423 -23.44 -6.91 -0.35
CA ILE A 423 -22.09 -6.44 -0.01
C ILE A 423 -21.59 -7.16 1.24
N ILE A 424 -20.36 -7.70 1.20
CA ILE A 424 -19.73 -8.40 2.33
C ILE A 424 -18.52 -7.62 2.84
N PHE A 425 -18.48 -7.38 4.16
CA PHE A 425 -17.40 -6.66 4.83
C PHE A 425 -16.45 -7.64 5.51
N CYS A 426 -15.19 -7.67 5.07
CA CYS A 426 -14.13 -8.51 5.62
C CYS A 426 -12.90 -7.66 6.02
N GLY A 427 -11.94 -8.26 6.75
CA GLY A 427 -10.75 -7.57 7.26
C GLY A 427 -10.43 -7.94 8.71
N VAL A 428 -9.27 -7.49 9.20
CA VAL A 428 -8.73 -7.88 10.51
C VAL A 428 -9.51 -7.29 11.70
N ASN A 429 -9.09 -7.61 12.92
CA ASN A 429 -9.73 -7.11 14.14
C ASN A 429 -9.48 -5.61 14.33
N GLY A 430 -10.45 -4.89 14.91
CA GLY A 430 -10.29 -3.46 15.28
C GLY A 430 -10.51 -2.43 14.16
N VAL A 431 -10.46 -2.83 12.88
CA VAL A 431 -10.48 -1.94 11.69
C VAL A 431 -11.76 -1.14 11.43
N GLY A 432 -12.79 -1.28 12.28
CA GLY A 432 -14.04 -0.54 12.14
C GLY A 432 -15.02 -1.07 11.09
N LYS A 433 -15.05 -2.39 10.82
CA LYS A 433 -16.01 -3.05 9.90
C LYS A 433 -17.47 -2.65 10.19
N SER A 434 -17.99 -3.03 11.36
CA SER A 434 -19.37 -2.77 11.77
C SER A 434 -19.73 -1.27 11.74
N THR A 435 -18.79 -0.40 12.12
CA THR A 435 -18.98 1.06 12.10
C THR A 435 -19.11 1.59 10.67
N ASN A 436 -18.18 1.25 9.77
CA ASN A 436 -18.22 1.76 8.39
C ASN A 436 -19.34 1.09 7.56
N LEU A 437 -19.73 -0.14 7.88
CA LEU A 437 -20.97 -0.74 7.39
C LEU A 437 -22.18 0.12 7.76
N ALA A 438 -22.28 0.60 9.01
CA ALA A 438 -23.37 1.50 9.41
C ALA A 438 -23.33 2.87 8.70
N LYS A 439 -22.14 3.42 8.40
CA LYS A 439 -22.00 4.62 7.56
C LYS A 439 -22.45 4.39 6.12
N ILE A 440 -22.08 3.25 5.52
CA ILE A 440 -22.50 2.87 4.17
C ILE A 440 -24.01 2.59 4.12
N CYS A 441 -24.57 2.03 5.20
CA CYS A 441 -26.01 1.88 5.37
C CYS A 441 -26.72 3.26 5.38
N PHE A 442 -26.24 4.21 6.19
CA PHE A 442 -26.74 5.59 6.19
C PHE A 442 -26.72 6.21 4.79
N TRP A 443 -25.58 6.12 4.10
CA TRP A 443 -25.44 6.62 2.73
C TRP A 443 -26.40 5.96 1.72
N LEU A 444 -26.64 4.65 1.82
CA LEU A 444 -27.60 3.95 0.95
C LEU A 444 -29.05 4.41 1.19
N ILE A 445 -29.43 4.65 2.45
CA ILE A 445 -30.78 5.14 2.81
C ILE A 445 -31.00 6.55 2.27
N GLU A 446 -29.98 7.41 2.36
CA GLU A 446 -29.98 8.75 1.77
C GLU A 446 -30.08 8.74 0.22
N ASN A 447 -29.86 7.59 -0.41
CA ASN A 447 -30.08 7.34 -1.85
C ASN A 447 -31.36 6.51 -2.13
N ASP A 448 -32.32 6.47 -1.18
CA ASP A 448 -33.63 5.79 -1.25
C ASP A 448 -33.57 4.25 -1.46
N PHE A 449 -32.49 3.61 -0.98
CA PHE A 449 -32.40 2.16 -0.85
C PHE A 449 -32.81 1.71 0.56
N ASN A 450 -33.67 0.70 0.67
CA ASN A 450 -33.86 0.00 1.95
C ASN A 450 -32.79 -1.10 2.11
N VAL A 451 -32.33 -1.31 3.35
CA VAL A 451 -31.13 -2.07 3.67
C VAL A 451 -31.40 -3.11 4.76
N LEU A 452 -30.96 -4.35 4.53
CA LEU A 452 -30.90 -5.40 5.53
C LEU A 452 -29.46 -5.58 5.99
N ILE A 453 -29.20 -5.37 7.28
CA ILE A 453 -27.92 -5.68 7.91
C ILE A 453 -27.96 -7.15 8.36
N ALA A 454 -27.04 -7.97 7.87
CA ALA A 454 -26.90 -9.38 8.27
C ALA A 454 -25.77 -9.53 9.31
N ALA A 455 -26.13 -9.81 10.56
CA ALA A 455 -25.19 -9.94 11.68
C ALA A 455 -24.47 -11.30 11.65
N CYS A 456 -23.36 -11.40 10.93
CA CYS A 456 -22.57 -12.62 10.76
C CYS A 456 -21.25 -12.63 11.58
N ASP A 457 -21.00 -11.62 12.42
CA ASP A 457 -20.03 -11.69 13.52
C ASP A 457 -20.64 -12.45 14.72
N THR A 458 -20.67 -13.78 14.61
CA THR A 458 -21.22 -14.68 15.64
C THR A 458 -20.20 -15.07 16.73
N PHE A 459 -18.97 -14.53 16.66
CA PHE A 459 -17.84 -14.89 17.52
C PHE A 459 -17.53 -13.83 18.59
N ARG A 460 -17.66 -12.54 18.27
CA ARG A 460 -17.31 -11.43 19.17
C ARG A 460 -18.50 -11.02 20.04
N ALA A 461 -18.35 -11.10 21.36
CA ALA A 461 -19.37 -10.63 22.30
C ALA A 461 -19.71 -9.14 22.06
N GLY A 462 -21.00 -8.82 22.07
CA GLY A 462 -21.52 -7.47 21.83
C GLY A 462 -21.60 -7.05 20.35
N ALA A 463 -21.15 -7.87 19.39
CA ALA A 463 -21.22 -7.52 17.97
C ALA A 463 -22.66 -7.41 17.44
N VAL A 464 -23.56 -8.30 17.90
CA VAL A 464 -24.98 -8.25 17.52
C VAL A 464 -25.65 -7.02 18.15
N GLU A 465 -25.40 -6.75 19.43
CA GLU A 465 -25.89 -5.57 20.15
C GLU A 465 -25.38 -4.25 19.53
N GLN A 466 -24.14 -4.23 19.01
CA GLN A 466 -23.58 -3.09 18.28
C GLN A 466 -24.40 -2.80 17.00
N LEU A 467 -24.66 -3.82 16.18
CA LEU A 467 -25.48 -3.66 14.96
C LEU A 467 -26.95 -3.34 15.28
N ARG A 468 -27.50 -3.89 16.37
CA ARG A 468 -28.84 -3.56 16.88
C ARG A 468 -28.94 -2.09 17.29
N THR A 469 -27.90 -1.55 17.92
CA THR A 469 -27.81 -0.13 18.29
C THR A 469 -27.72 0.75 17.04
N HIS A 470 -26.87 0.41 16.06
CA HIS A 470 -26.83 1.13 14.78
C HIS A 470 -28.18 1.10 14.06
N THR A 471 -28.84 -0.06 14.00
CA THR A 471 -30.18 -0.22 13.38
C THR A 471 -31.24 0.65 14.06
N ARG A 472 -31.26 0.68 15.41
CA ARG A 472 -32.16 1.56 16.19
C ARG A 472 -31.90 3.04 15.86
N HIS A 473 -30.63 3.47 15.83
CA HIS A 473 -30.28 4.86 15.53
C HIS A 473 -30.60 5.26 14.08
N LEU A 474 -30.31 4.41 13.10
CA LEU A 474 -30.60 4.69 11.68
C LEU A 474 -32.10 4.79 11.42
N ASN A 475 -32.93 3.90 12.01
CA ASN A 475 -34.39 4.02 11.92
C ASN A 475 -34.96 5.23 12.68
N ALA A 476 -34.25 5.77 13.69
CA ALA A 476 -34.64 7.02 14.35
C ALA A 476 -34.34 8.27 13.49
N LEU A 477 -33.27 8.24 12.69
CA LEU A 477 -32.94 9.28 11.70
C LEU A 477 -33.90 9.22 10.49
N HIS A 478 -34.20 7.99 10.04
CA HIS A 478 -35.02 7.66 8.87
C HIS A 478 -36.30 6.90 9.28
N PRO A 479 -37.21 7.50 10.06
CA PRO A 479 -38.46 6.86 10.45
C PRO A 479 -39.34 6.60 9.23
N ALA A 480 -40.12 5.52 9.29
CA ALA A 480 -40.94 5.04 8.17
C ALA A 480 -41.88 6.12 7.60
N GLU A 481 -42.35 7.05 8.44
CA GLU A 481 -43.17 8.21 8.07
C GLU A 481 -42.52 9.08 6.98
N LYS A 482 -41.20 9.33 7.06
CA LYS A 482 -40.44 10.06 6.02
C LYS A 482 -40.28 9.26 4.72
N HIS A 483 -40.41 7.94 4.79
CA HIS A 483 -40.13 7.01 3.69
C HIS A 483 -41.38 6.24 3.22
N LYS A 484 -42.53 6.92 3.14
CA LYS A 484 -43.80 6.36 2.61
C LYS A 484 -44.26 5.11 3.37
N GLN A 485 -44.09 5.09 4.70
CA GLN A 485 -44.37 3.97 5.60
C GLN A 485 -43.54 2.70 5.31
N ARG A 486 -42.37 2.82 4.65
CA ARG A 486 -41.41 1.73 4.46
C ARG A 486 -40.39 1.71 5.60
N THR A 487 -40.10 0.52 6.14
CA THR A 487 -38.94 0.30 7.01
C THR A 487 -37.65 0.37 6.18
N MET A 488 -36.80 1.36 6.45
CA MET A 488 -35.56 1.56 5.69
C MET A 488 -34.42 0.68 6.16
N VAL A 489 -34.29 0.38 7.47
CA VAL A 489 -33.23 -0.50 7.99
C VAL A 489 -33.83 -1.67 8.77
N GLN A 490 -33.38 -2.87 8.42
CA GLN A 490 -33.74 -4.11 9.12
C GLN A 490 -32.46 -4.83 9.58
N LEU A 491 -32.54 -5.59 10.67
CA LEU A 491 -31.45 -6.41 11.19
C LEU A 491 -31.83 -7.89 11.11
N TYR A 492 -31.03 -8.67 10.38
CA TYR A 492 -31.09 -10.13 10.40
C TYR A 492 -30.06 -10.69 11.38
N GLU A 493 -30.53 -11.23 12.50
CA GLU A 493 -29.70 -11.86 13.52
C GLU A 493 -30.23 -13.24 13.90
N LYS A 494 -29.34 -14.12 14.34
CA LYS A 494 -29.67 -15.44 14.90
C LYS A 494 -29.02 -15.70 16.26
N GLY A 495 -28.37 -14.69 16.85
CA GLY A 495 -27.54 -14.83 18.04
C GLY A 495 -26.17 -15.46 17.77
N TYR A 496 -25.41 -15.68 18.85
CA TYR A 496 -24.01 -16.11 18.83
C TYR A 496 -23.81 -17.61 18.52
N GLY A 497 -22.58 -17.98 18.14
CA GLY A 497 -22.15 -19.38 17.98
C GLY A 497 -22.70 -20.14 16.76
N LYS A 498 -23.35 -19.45 15.81
CA LYS A 498 -23.94 -20.04 14.60
C LYS A 498 -23.05 -19.83 13.37
N ASP A 499 -23.25 -20.66 12.34
CA ASP A 499 -22.50 -20.57 11.08
C ASP A 499 -22.85 -19.29 10.31
N ALA A 500 -21.87 -18.41 10.21
CA ALA A 500 -21.95 -17.13 9.51
C ALA A 500 -22.37 -17.30 8.03
N ALA A 501 -21.95 -18.39 7.36
CA ALA A 501 -22.32 -18.65 5.97
C ALA A 501 -23.82 -18.95 5.81
N GLY A 502 -24.43 -19.63 6.79
CA GLY A 502 -25.86 -19.92 6.81
C GLY A 502 -26.71 -18.69 7.14
N ILE A 503 -26.26 -17.86 8.10
CA ILE A 503 -26.96 -16.61 8.44
C ILE A 503 -27.02 -15.67 7.24
N ALA A 504 -25.89 -15.51 6.51
CA ALA A 504 -25.87 -14.70 5.29
C ALA A 504 -26.86 -15.24 4.23
N MET A 505 -26.92 -16.56 4.02
CA MET A 505 -27.84 -17.17 3.05
C MET A 505 -29.31 -16.93 3.42
N GLU A 506 -29.66 -17.14 4.69
CA GLU A 506 -31.02 -16.89 5.18
C GLU A 506 -31.38 -15.39 5.10
N ALA A 507 -30.43 -14.49 5.36
CA ALA A 507 -30.62 -13.04 5.25
C ALA A 507 -30.85 -12.59 3.80
N ILE A 508 -30.05 -13.08 2.84
CA ILE A 508 -30.19 -12.77 1.41
C ILE A 508 -31.54 -13.28 0.89
N LYS A 509 -31.94 -14.50 1.29
CA LYS A 509 -33.27 -15.03 0.96
C LYS A 509 -34.38 -14.18 1.56
N TYR A 510 -34.28 -13.82 2.84
CA TYR A 510 -35.26 -12.94 3.50
C TYR A 510 -35.37 -11.58 2.81
N ALA A 511 -34.26 -10.96 2.40
CA ALA A 511 -34.25 -9.71 1.63
C ALA A 511 -34.94 -9.86 0.26
N HIS A 512 -34.67 -10.95 -0.47
CA HIS A 512 -35.35 -11.24 -1.73
C HIS A 512 -36.87 -11.39 -1.56
N ASP A 513 -37.30 -12.11 -0.51
CA ASP A 513 -38.71 -12.42 -0.25
C ASP A 513 -39.47 -11.18 0.27
N THR A 514 -38.80 -10.32 1.05
CA THR A 514 -39.38 -9.06 1.59
C THR A 514 -39.13 -7.81 0.72
N LYS A 515 -38.48 -7.96 -0.44
CA LYS A 515 -38.14 -6.87 -1.37
C LYS A 515 -37.36 -5.73 -0.70
N VAL A 516 -36.29 -6.13 -0.03
CA VAL A 516 -35.22 -5.22 0.42
C VAL A 516 -34.17 -5.10 -0.70
N ASP A 517 -33.73 -3.87 -0.96
CA ASP A 517 -32.91 -3.53 -2.11
C ASP A 517 -31.43 -3.93 -1.93
N VAL A 518 -30.88 -3.78 -0.70
CA VAL A 518 -29.46 -4.05 -0.40
C VAL A 518 -29.30 -4.90 0.86
N VAL A 519 -28.36 -5.84 0.85
CA VAL A 519 -27.93 -6.65 2.00
C VAL A 519 -26.48 -6.32 2.34
N LEU A 520 -26.23 -5.90 3.58
CA LEU A 520 -24.88 -5.64 4.10
C LEU A 520 -24.50 -6.71 5.13
N VAL A 521 -23.50 -7.53 4.81
CA VAL A 521 -23.06 -8.65 5.65
C VAL A 521 -21.86 -8.23 6.51
N ASP A 522 -22.08 -8.04 7.82
CA ASP A 522 -20.99 -7.81 8.77
C ASP A 522 -20.35 -9.15 9.15
N THR A 523 -19.05 -9.30 8.97
CA THR A 523 -18.35 -10.54 9.30
C THR A 523 -17.36 -10.34 10.44
N ALA A 524 -17.16 -11.41 11.24
CA ALA A 524 -16.16 -11.40 12.30
C ALA A 524 -14.77 -10.97 11.78
N GLY A 525 -14.07 -10.19 12.60
CA GLY A 525 -12.66 -9.91 12.36
C GLY A 525 -11.81 -11.17 12.54
N ARG A 526 -10.79 -11.31 11.70
CA ARG A 526 -9.93 -12.50 11.68
C ARG A 526 -8.51 -12.11 11.27
N MET A 527 -7.51 -12.68 11.93
CA MET A 527 -6.12 -12.52 11.50
C MET A 527 -5.89 -13.33 10.22
N GLN A 528 -5.05 -12.81 9.35
CA GLN A 528 -4.78 -13.36 8.02
C GLN A 528 -4.16 -14.77 8.07
N ASP A 529 -3.44 -15.10 9.14
CA ASP A 529 -2.83 -16.43 9.35
C ASP A 529 -3.78 -17.45 10.02
N ASN A 530 -5.04 -17.10 10.31
CA ASN A 530 -5.98 -17.99 10.99
C ASN A 530 -6.80 -18.85 10.00
N GLU A 531 -6.24 -19.99 9.59
CA GLU A 531 -6.85 -20.93 8.63
C GLU A 531 -8.34 -21.24 8.94
N PRO A 532 -8.76 -21.65 10.15
CA PRO A 532 -10.18 -21.94 10.43
C PRO A 532 -11.13 -20.77 10.15
N LEU A 533 -10.74 -19.55 10.54
CA LEU A 533 -11.55 -18.35 10.29
C LEU A 533 -11.50 -17.91 8.82
N MET A 534 -10.39 -18.12 8.12
CA MET A 534 -10.27 -17.81 6.69
C MET A 534 -11.04 -18.81 5.81
N ARG A 535 -11.00 -20.11 6.14
CA ARG A 535 -11.85 -21.14 5.50
C ARG A 535 -13.34 -20.85 5.72
N SER A 536 -13.73 -20.38 6.91
CA SER A 536 -15.09 -19.92 7.18
C SER A 536 -15.49 -18.70 6.33
N LEU A 537 -14.58 -17.74 6.11
CA LEU A 537 -14.83 -16.58 5.24
C LEU A 537 -14.97 -16.99 3.77
N SER A 538 -14.06 -17.81 3.26
CA SER A 538 -14.11 -18.30 1.87
C SER A 538 -15.38 -19.12 1.62
N LYS A 539 -15.78 -20.00 2.57
CA LYS A 539 -17.09 -20.68 2.55
C LYS A 539 -18.24 -19.67 2.48
N LEU A 540 -18.23 -18.63 3.31
CA LEU A 540 -19.28 -17.62 3.35
C LEU A 540 -19.41 -16.87 2.01
N ILE A 541 -18.31 -16.40 1.44
CA ILE A 541 -18.31 -15.72 0.13
C ILE A 541 -18.76 -16.67 -0.97
N LYS A 542 -18.15 -17.87 -1.08
CA LYS A 542 -18.48 -18.87 -2.10
C LYS A 542 -19.95 -19.29 -2.07
N VAL A 543 -20.50 -19.55 -0.89
CA VAL A 543 -21.88 -20.07 -0.75
C VAL A 543 -22.93 -19.00 -1.06
N ASN A 544 -22.60 -17.73 -0.82
CA ASN A 544 -23.55 -16.62 -0.97
C ASN A 544 -23.39 -15.84 -2.28
N ASN A 545 -22.25 -16.00 -2.98
CA ASN A 545 -21.93 -15.36 -4.26
C ASN A 545 -22.34 -13.87 -4.28
N PRO A 546 -21.74 -13.03 -3.42
CA PRO A 546 -22.12 -11.63 -3.28
C PRO A 546 -21.81 -10.82 -4.55
N ASP A 547 -22.37 -9.62 -4.64
CA ASP A 547 -22.06 -8.68 -5.72
C ASP A 547 -20.73 -7.96 -5.49
N LEU A 548 -20.37 -7.74 -4.22
CA LEU A 548 -19.20 -6.95 -3.84
C LEU A 548 -18.57 -7.44 -2.53
N VAL A 549 -17.29 -7.78 -2.56
CA VAL A 549 -16.48 -8.08 -1.37
C VAL A 549 -15.59 -6.87 -1.03
N LEU A 550 -15.89 -6.20 0.08
CA LEU A 550 -15.13 -5.05 0.58
C LEU A 550 -14.18 -5.46 1.71
N PHE A 551 -12.89 -5.21 1.50
CA PHE A 551 -11.88 -5.29 2.56
C PHE A 551 -11.80 -3.98 3.33
N VAL A 552 -11.96 -4.05 4.64
CA VAL A 552 -11.85 -2.90 5.53
C VAL A 552 -10.45 -2.90 6.17
N GLY A 553 -9.66 -1.88 5.88
CA GLY A 553 -8.28 -1.72 6.37
C GLY A 553 -8.07 -0.34 7.02
N GLU A 554 -7.16 -0.25 7.98
CA GLU A 554 -6.84 1.02 8.66
C GLU A 554 -5.72 1.78 7.96
N ALA A 555 -5.86 3.11 7.83
CA ALA A 555 -4.85 3.98 7.22
C ALA A 555 -3.55 4.08 8.05
N LEU A 556 -3.63 3.87 9.37
CA LEU A 556 -2.48 3.83 10.28
C LEU A 556 -1.49 2.71 9.96
N VAL A 557 -1.94 1.65 9.28
CA VAL A 557 -1.21 0.40 9.14
C VAL A 557 -0.41 0.44 7.83
N GLY A 558 0.91 0.63 7.93
CA GLY A 558 1.83 0.69 6.79
C GLY A 558 2.11 -0.68 6.16
N ASN A 559 3.32 -1.23 6.38
CA ASN A 559 3.74 -2.52 5.80
C ASN A 559 2.78 -3.68 6.12
N GLU A 560 2.18 -3.71 7.30
CA GLU A 560 1.26 -4.78 7.74
C GLU A 560 -0.04 -4.83 6.92
N ALA A 561 -0.51 -3.70 6.36
CA ALA A 561 -1.72 -3.67 5.55
C ALA A 561 -1.55 -4.45 4.24
N VAL A 562 -0.33 -4.44 3.70
CA VAL A 562 0.06 -5.23 2.54
C VAL A 562 -0.02 -6.72 2.85
N ASP A 563 0.65 -7.18 3.91
CA ASP A 563 0.67 -8.61 4.29
C ASP A 563 -0.75 -9.14 4.55
N GLN A 564 -1.54 -8.38 5.32
CA GLN A 564 -2.94 -8.69 5.59
C GLN A 564 -3.73 -8.88 4.28
N LEU A 565 -3.65 -7.92 3.37
CA LEU A 565 -4.47 -7.91 2.16
C LEU A 565 -4.04 -8.97 1.13
N VAL A 566 -2.73 -9.22 1.00
CA VAL A 566 -2.18 -10.31 0.17
C VAL A 566 -2.64 -11.66 0.69
N LYS A 567 -2.43 -11.96 1.97
CA LYS A 567 -2.82 -13.23 2.58
C LYS A 567 -4.33 -13.43 2.63
N PHE A 568 -5.12 -12.36 2.77
CA PHE A 568 -6.57 -12.43 2.63
C PHE A 568 -6.97 -12.91 1.22
N ASN A 569 -6.49 -12.24 0.17
CA ASN A 569 -6.78 -12.64 -1.21
C ASN A 569 -6.29 -14.06 -1.53
N GLN A 570 -5.07 -14.39 -1.11
CA GLN A 570 -4.53 -15.75 -1.26
C GLN A 570 -5.42 -16.79 -0.55
N SER A 571 -5.79 -16.56 0.72
CA SER A 571 -6.64 -17.50 1.46
C SER A 571 -8.05 -17.63 0.86
N LEU A 572 -8.60 -16.56 0.29
CA LEU A 572 -9.89 -16.62 -0.41
C LEU A 572 -9.78 -17.49 -1.67
N ALA A 573 -8.69 -17.38 -2.42
CA ALA A 573 -8.39 -18.24 -3.56
C ALA A 573 -8.13 -19.70 -3.15
N ASP A 574 -7.18 -19.95 -2.24
CA ASP A 574 -6.73 -21.29 -1.82
C ASP A 574 -7.86 -22.13 -1.19
N TYR A 575 -8.79 -21.51 -0.46
CA TYR A 575 -9.94 -22.22 0.14
C TYR A 575 -11.20 -22.20 -0.73
N SER A 576 -11.19 -21.49 -1.86
CA SER A 576 -12.26 -21.54 -2.87
C SER A 576 -12.02 -22.71 -3.81
N SER A 577 -12.92 -23.69 -3.82
CA SER A 577 -12.87 -24.82 -4.76
C SER A 577 -13.47 -24.50 -6.14
N ASN A 578 -13.53 -23.22 -6.53
CA ASN A 578 -14.00 -22.77 -7.84
C ASN A 578 -12.82 -22.43 -8.75
N GLU A 579 -12.94 -22.68 -10.05
CA GLU A 579 -11.89 -22.35 -11.05
C GLU A 579 -11.55 -20.85 -11.05
N ASN A 580 -12.56 -19.99 -10.92
CA ASN A 580 -12.41 -18.56 -10.71
C ASN A 580 -12.87 -18.22 -9.28
N PRO A 581 -11.95 -18.05 -8.32
CA PRO A 581 -12.30 -17.71 -6.94
C PRO A 581 -12.72 -16.24 -6.80
N HIS A 582 -13.77 -15.97 -6.01
CA HIS A 582 -14.19 -14.61 -5.70
C HIS A 582 -13.29 -14.02 -4.60
N ILE A 583 -12.38 -13.14 -5.03
CA ILE A 583 -11.45 -12.39 -4.17
C ILE A 583 -12.06 -11.05 -3.73
N ILE A 584 -11.28 -10.21 -3.04
CA ILE A 584 -11.70 -8.85 -2.67
C ILE A 584 -11.87 -8.00 -3.93
N ASP A 585 -13.00 -7.31 -4.05
CA ASP A 585 -13.32 -6.39 -5.17
C ASP A 585 -12.87 -4.94 -4.91
N GLY A 586 -12.86 -4.51 -3.64
CA GLY A 586 -12.61 -3.11 -3.28
C GLY A 586 -12.23 -2.91 -1.82
N ILE A 587 -11.73 -1.73 -1.51
CA ILE A 587 -11.14 -1.39 -0.21
C ILE A 587 -11.92 -0.25 0.46
N VAL A 588 -12.20 -0.38 1.75
CA VAL A 588 -12.68 0.71 2.61
C VAL A 588 -11.55 1.07 3.58
N LEU A 589 -10.97 2.25 3.40
CA LEU A 589 -9.85 2.72 4.20
C LEU A 589 -10.35 3.52 5.41
N THR A 590 -10.03 3.10 6.63
CA THR A 590 -10.62 3.65 7.86
C THR A 590 -9.59 4.36 8.73
N LYS A 591 -10.07 5.15 9.71
CA LYS A 591 -9.23 5.96 10.62
C LYS A 591 -8.35 6.96 9.88
N PHE A 592 -8.82 7.47 8.74
CA PHE A 592 -8.05 8.41 7.92
C PHE A 592 -7.87 9.77 8.64
N ASP A 593 -8.79 10.07 9.55
CA ASP A 593 -8.74 11.15 10.55
C ASP A 593 -7.56 11.07 11.55
N THR A 594 -6.76 9.98 11.54
CA THR A 594 -5.70 9.75 12.53
C THR A 594 -4.28 9.72 11.95
N ILE A 595 -4.11 10.00 10.65
CA ILE A 595 -2.83 9.86 9.94
C ILE A 595 -2.24 11.17 9.38
N ASP A 596 -2.93 12.31 9.54
CA ASP A 596 -2.51 13.60 9.01
C ASP A 596 -2.13 13.52 7.51
N ASP A 597 -0.85 13.71 7.17
CA ASP A 597 -0.31 13.63 5.82
C ASP A 597 0.24 12.25 5.41
N LYS A 598 0.19 11.25 6.31
CA LYS A 598 0.79 9.90 6.13
C LYS A 598 -0.12 8.95 5.38
N VAL A 599 -0.59 9.40 4.22
CA VAL A 599 -1.59 8.75 3.38
C VAL A 599 -1.07 7.53 2.59
N GLY A 600 0.21 7.17 2.74
CA GLY A 600 0.90 6.14 1.95
C GLY A 600 0.38 4.70 2.09
N ALA A 601 -0.40 4.40 3.13
CA ALA A 601 -1.10 3.12 3.24
C ALA A 601 -2.08 2.90 2.06
N ALA A 602 -2.72 3.98 1.58
CA ALA A 602 -3.61 3.95 0.42
C ALA A 602 -2.88 3.48 -0.85
N ILE A 603 -1.71 4.05 -1.14
CA ILE A 603 -0.83 3.62 -2.26
C ILE A 603 -0.46 2.15 -2.09
N SER A 604 -0.13 1.75 -0.87
CA SER A 604 0.43 0.44 -0.59
C SER A 604 -0.56 -0.69 -0.85
N MET A 605 -1.82 -0.50 -0.43
CA MET A 605 -2.90 -1.47 -0.67
C MET A 605 -3.30 -1.56 -2.16
N THR A 606 -3.41 -0.42 -2.86
CA THR A 606 -3.84 -0.36 -4.28
C THR A 606 -2.75 -0.81 -5.25
N TYR A 607 -1.48 -0.52 -4.98
CA TYR A 607 -0.36 -0.98 -5.81
C TYR A 607 -0.34 -2.51 -5.92
N ILE A 608 -0.44 -3.20 -4.79
CA ILE A 608 -0.29 -4.66 -4.75
C ILE A 608 -1.55 -5.38 -5.23
N THR A 609 -2.74 -4.95 -4.82
CA THR A 609 -3.98 -5.63 -5.24
C THR A 609 -4.49 -5.21 -6.60
N GLY A 610 -4.23 -3.97 -7.03
CA GLY A 610 -4.93 -3.35 -8.14
C GLY A 610 -6.42 -3.07 -7.88
N GLN A 611 -6.93 -3.33 -6.67
CA GLN A 611 -8.32 -3.07 -6.31
C GLN A 611 -8.49 -1.62 -5.83
N PRO A 612 -9.60 -0.96 -6.19
CA PRO A 612 -9.84 0.44 -5.86
C PRO A 612 -10.21 0.64 -4.39
N ILE A 613 -9.83 1.81 -3.87
CA ILE A 613 -10.42 2.33 -2.62
C ILE A 613 -11.78 2.91 -2.98
N VAL A 614 -12.84 2.31 -2.43
CA VAL A 614 -14.23 2.68 -2.69
C VAL A 614 -14.68 3.78 -1.73
N PHE A 615 -14.30 3.68 -0.45
CA PHE A 615 -14.62 4.68 0.57
C PHE A 615 -13.47 4.94 1.52
N VAL A 616 -13.45 6.14 2.08
CA VAL A 616 -12.54 6.57 3.14
C VAL A 616 -13.33 7.02 4.36
N GLY A 617 -13.13 6.35 5.49
CA GLY A 617 -13.74 6.68 6.77
C GLY A 617 -12.88 7.67 7.56
N THR A 618 -13.42 8.88 7.78
CA THR A 618 -12.72 10.05 8.34
C THR A 618 -13.26 10.44 9.73
N GLY A 619 -13.49 9.45 10.60
CA GLY A 619 -14.11 9.66 11.92
C GLY A 619 -15.04 8.52 12.35
N GLN A 620 -15.97 8.80 13.27
CA GLN A 620 -16.84 7.81 13.93
C GLN A 620 -18.35 7.98 13.64
N THR A 621 -18.80 9.15 13.18
CA THR A 621 -20.20 9.44 12.86
C THR A 621 -20.63 8.83 11.53
N TYR A 622 -21.93 8.83 11.24
CA TYR A 622 -22.45 8.34 9.96
C TYR A 622 -22.08 9.23 8.76
N ALA A 623 -21.82 10.53 8.99
CA ALA A 623 -21.39 11.46 7.96
C ALA A 623 -19.88 11.36 7.63
N ASP A 624 -19.09 10.68 8.47
CA ASP A 624 -17.63 10.57 8.34
C ASP A 624 -17.22 9.51 7.30
N LEU A 625 -17.80 9.59 6.10
CA LEU A 625 -17.57 8.69 4.97
C LEU A 625 -17.41 9.53 3.69
N LYS A 626 -16.20 9.51 3.12
CA LYS A 626 -15.82 10.28 1.93
C LYS A 626 -15.43 9.37 0.75
N ALA A 627 -15.51 9.89 -0.47
CA ALA A 627 -14.94 9.25 -1.66
C ALA A 627 -13.45 9.60 -1.76
N ILE A 628 -12.62 8.71 -2.33
CA ILE A 628 -11.20 9.02 -2.48
C ILE A 628 -10.95 10.06 -3.58
N ASN A 629 -10.45 11.23 -3.21
CA ASN A 629 -9.91 12.20 -4.17
C ASN A 629 -8.44 11.86 -4.45
N VAL A 630 -8.19 11.19 -5.57
CA VAL A 630 -6.86 10.75 -5.98
C VAL A 630 -5.86 11.91 -6.02
N ASN A 631 -6.25 13.06 -6.58
CA ASN A 631 -5.36 14.21 -6.70
C ASN A 631 -5.01 14.82 -5.33
N ALA A 632 -5.98 14.92 -4.41
CA ALA A 632 -5.72 15.42 -3.05
C ALA A 632 -4.77 14.50 -2.28
N VAL A 633 -4.98 13.17 -2.36
CA VAL A 633 -4.11 12.17 -1.73
C VAL A 633 -2.68 12.23 -2.29
N VAL A 634 -2.50 12.29 -3.61
CA VAL A 634 -1.16 12.39 -4.21
C VAL A 634 -0.50 13.74 -3.88
N ASN A 635 -1.24 14.85 -3.90
CA ASN A 635 -0.69 16.16 -3.55
C ASN A 635 -0.21 16.21 -2.08
N SER A 636 -0.95 15.62 -1.14
CA SER A 636 -0.52 15.51 0.27
C SER A 636 0.71 14.61 0.45
N LEU A 637 0.78 13.51 -0.32
CA LEU A 637 1.93 12.61 -0.33
C LEU A 637 3.19 13.29 -0.90
N MET A 638 3.03 14.14 -1.91
CA MET A 638 4.12 14.82 -2.62
C MET A 638 4.43 16.23 -2.08
N LYS A 639 3.80 16.66 -0.99
CA LYS A 639 4.13 17.86 -0.20
C LYS A 639 5.25 17.54 0.79
#